data_AF-A0A7Y9YGC0-F1
#
_entry.id   AF-A0A7Y9YGC0-F1
#
_cell.length_a   1.000
_cell.length_b   1.000
_cell.length_c   1.000
_cell.angle_alpha   90.00
_cell.angle_beta   90.00
_cell.angle_gamma   90.00
#
_symmetry.space_group_name_H-M   'P 1'
#
loop_
_entity.id
_entity.type
_entity.pdbx_description
1 polymer ?
#
loop_
_entity_poly.entity_id
_entity_poly.type
_entity_poly.pdbx_seq_one_letter_code
_entity_poly.pdbx_strand_id
1 'polypeptide(L)'
;MIRRTRARRTALAATATLAALALAPLTAIGSEAATTSPANIFRPQLVKVDTPTRADKMVLSKLGLDLTEHAGHDYVEVVLHSVADRARLLAAGLTYDVEIPDLVARSLEVWKTDEAYAASVVQSPLPSGRDGYRTLEDYNADMADLAERFPQHVKLFELNHPTLDGRIVQGVEIGQGVKGPDTGKPTFVLMGLHHAREWPSGENAMEFAIDLAEGYGKDKRTTKLLKKGRVVVVPVVNADGFDLSRTDGEFVDLRALDGGDTVSILGTPGHAYMRKNCRLIDGVDTPDGSCAAQLTTNGGFLLGVDLNRNYGGFWGGPGAAGSTPNPAEVELGPLDPTYRGAAPFSEPETQNIQELVRSRQVTMLISNHTFGNLILRPNGVAPSTIGPDGLPVGDSPDEKGLKKVGAKMAAQNGYSNQHGWQLYDTTGTTEDWSYNATGGYGYTFEIGPDEFHPPYEDVVDQYLGAGEYAGKGNREAYFIALKHAIDTKYHGVLKGKAPKGATIRLRKDFDSPTWDSSFEDFVDSSITVGKKGRFNWIVNPSTRPVVMGKKVDELADAPFASETIEGSVTVPGVGTATHEYVAKKASDVMRIDLTWPTPDDLDLAVYLKKGDELVEMGTSGNLPGSGEAVEIPDAPAGTYVIEVINYASVTPTYTVEVGQFSAKSSKVKGTKESYVLTCEVDGKVQSKKNLYIARGQVKKLDLRRACR
;
A
#
# COMPACT_ATOMS: atom_id res chain seq x y z
N MET A 1 12.01 11.55 -75.49
CA MET A 1 13.47 11.76 -75.33
C MET A 1 14.00 10.74 -74.34
N ILE A 2 15.10 10.09 -74.69
CA ILE A 2 15.45 8.71 -74.32
C ILE A 2 16.91 8.66 -73.80
N ARG A 3 17.13 7.86 -72.75
CA ARG A 3 18.34 7.06 -72.38
C ARG A 3 19.60 7.69 -71.71
N ARG A 4 19.99 6.97 -70.62
CA ARG A 4 21.30 6.32 -70.28
C ARG A 4 22.52 7.26 -70.08
N THR A 5 23.54 7.01 -69.22
CA THR A 5 24.20 5.78 -68.75
C THR A 5 25.23 6.07 -67.62
N ARG A 6 25.51 5.05 -66.78
CA ARG A 6 26.73 4.65 -66.00
C ARG A 6 28.00 5.56 -65.93
N ALA A 7 28.63 5.60 -64.75
CA ALA A 7 30.06 5.24 -64.43
C ALA A 7 30.40 5.63 -62.96
N ARG A 8 30.82 4.72 -62.05
CA ARG A 8 32.17 4.21 -61.69
C ARG A 8 33.22 5.20 -61.15
N ARG A 9 33.56 4.96 -59.87
CA ARG A 9 34.73 5.27 -59.01
C ARG A 9 36.00 5.89 -59.64
N THR A 10 36.59 6.85 -58.91
CA THR A 10 38.05 7.12 -58.83
C THR A 10 38.42 7.74 -57.48
N ALA A 11 39.63 7.43 -57.01
CA ALA A 11 40.22 7.71 -55.70
C ALA A 11 41.28 8.84 -55.72
N LEU A 12 41.63 9.40 -54.55
CA LEU A 12 42.89 10.11 -54.20
C LEU A 12 42.96 10.18 -52.65
N ALA A 13 43.85 9.47 -51.92
CA ALA A 13 45.30 9.64 -51.70
C ALA A 13 45.64 11.01 -51.05
N ALA A 14 46.06 11.11 -49.78
CA ALA A 14 47.44 11.04 -49.23
C ALA A 14 47.36 11.49 -47.74
N THR A 15 48.21 11.17 -46.75
CA THR A 15 49.55 10.56 -46.64
C THR A 15 49.74 10.18 -45.16
N ALA A 16 50.40 9.05 -44.92
CA ALA A 16 50.84 8.58 -43.61
C ALA A 16 52.33 8.90 -43.39
N THR A 17 52.71 9.13 -42.14
CA THR A 17 54.11 9.06 -41.67
C THR A 17 54.21 7.95 -40.63
N LEU A 18 55.00 6.92 -40.94
CA LEU A 18 55.39 5.82 -40.07
C LEU A 18 56.38 6.28 -39.00
N ALA A 19 56.26 5.71 -37.81
CA ALA A 19 57.42 5.31 -37.01
C ALA A 19 57.20 3.86 -36.56
N ALA A 20 58.07 2.97 -37.02
CA ALA A 20 58.07 1.54 -36.72
C ALA A 20 58.95 1.25 -35.50
N LEU A 21 58.58 0.25 -34.69
CA LEU A 21 59.57 -0.61 -34.02
C LEU A 21 58.96 -1.96 -33.60
N ALA A 22 59.46 -2.99 -34.30
CA ALA A 22 59.74 -4.37 -33.90
C ALA A 22 58.62 -5.31 -33.40
N LEU A 23 58.36 -6.35 -34.21
CA LEU A 23 57.68 -7.59 -33.85
C LEU A 23 58.53 -8.46 -32.89
N ALA A 24 57.86 -9.08 -31.92
CA ALA A 24 58.23 -10.36 -31.31
C ALA A 24 57.05 -11.35 -31.48
N PRO A 25 57.30 -12.67 -31.63
CA PRO A 25 56.30 -13.64 -32.08
C PRO A 25 55.26 -13.97 -31.00
N LEU A 26 54.00 -14.13 -31.42
CA LEU A 26 52.91 -14.64 -30.58
C LEU A 26 53.25 -16.07 -30.10
N THR A 27 53.51 -16.21 -28.80
CA THR A 27 53.28 -17.48 -28.10
C THR A 27 51.80 -17.59 -27.79
N ALA A 28 51.14 -18.61 -28.33
CA ALA A 28 49.79 -18.99 -27.94
C ALA A 28 49.77 -19.35 -26.46
N ILE A 29 49.23 -18.47 -25.62
CA ILE A 29 48.80 -18.83 -24.27
C ILE A 29 47.42 -19.42 -24.45
N GLY A 30 47.30 -20.73 -24.23
CA GLY A 30 46.01 -21.41 -24.18
C GLY A 30 45.13 -20.73 -23.16
N SER A 31 43.92 -20.34 -23.57
CA SER A 31 42.88 -20.02 -22.62
C SER A 31 42.48 -21.32 -21.93
N GLU A 32 43.02 -21.58 -20.74
CA GLU A 32 42.29 -22.39 -19.78
C GLU A 32 40.99 -21.64 -19.51
N ALA A 33 39.90 -22.17 -20.07
CA ALA A 33 38.57 -21.82 -19.62
C ALA A 33 38.53 -22.15 -18.12
N ALA A 34 38.53 -21.12 -17.28
CA ALA A 34 38.32 -21.27 -15.85
C ALA A 34 36.95 -21.92 -15.66
N THR A 35 36.95 -23.23 -15.42
CA THR A 35 35.80 -23.97 -14.94
C THR A 35 35.57 -23.54 -13.50
N THR A 36 34.64 -22.60 -13.30
CA THR A 36 34.14 -22.26 -11.98
C THR A 36 33.48 -23.52 -11.40
N SER A 37 34.04 -24.05 -10.32
CA SER A 37 33.42 -25.15 -9.58
C SER A 37 32.03 -24.72 -9.08
N PRO A 38 31.01 -25.61 -9.09
CA PRO A 38 29.64 -25.31 -8.62
C PRO A 38 29.57 -24.85 -7.15
N ALA A 39 30.63 -25.04 -6.37
CA ALA A 39 30.71 -24.69 -4.95
C ALA A 39 30.95 -23.20 -4.66
N ASN A 40 31.13 -22.33 -5.67
CA ASN A 40 31.48 -20.91 -5.49
C ASN A 40 30.40 -19.91 -5.95
N ILE A 41 29.16 -20.35 -6.18
CA ILE A 41 28.04 -19.44 -6.49
C ILE A 41 27.57 -18.81 -5.17
N PHE A 42 27.58 -17.48 -5.08
CA PHE A 42 27.03 -16.77 -3.92
C PHE A 42 25.52 -16.98 -3.87
N ARG A 43 25.02 -17.43 -2.73
CA ARG A 43 23.60 -17.65 -2.48
C ARG A 43 23.01 -16.35 -1.93
N PRO A 44 22.00 -15.75 -2.61
CA PRO A 44 21.32 -14.60 -2.06
C PRO A 44 20.77 -14.91 -0.67
N GLN A 45 20.89 -13.97 0.26
CA GLN A 45 20.52 -14.17 1.65
C GLN A 45 19.72 -12.96 2.14
N LEU A 46 18.71 -13.22 2.98
CA LEU A 46 18.08 -12.19 3.79
C LEU A 46 18.90 -12.05 5.07
N VAL A 47 19.34 -10.84 5.38
CA VAL A 47 20.10 -10.56 6.60
C VAL A 47 19.47 -9.41 7.36
N LYS A 48 19.55 -9.44 8.69
CA LYS A 48 19.29 -8.29 9.55
C LYS A 48 20.59 -7.55 9.75
N VAL A 49 20.73 -6.38 9.14
CA VAL A 49 21.96 -5.57 9.20
C VAL A 49 21.95 -4.71 10.43
N ASP A 50 22.95 -4.85 11.29
CA ASP A 50 23.04 -4.12 12.54
C ASP A 50 23.22 -2.61 12.30
N THR A 51 22.17 -1.85 12.54
CA THR A 51 22.09 -0.40 12.47
C THR A 51 21.67 0.23 13.81
N PRO A 52 22.47 0.10 14.88
CA PRO A 52 22.08 0.51 16.22
C PRO A 52 21.77 2.01 16.35
N THR A 53 22.47 2.84 15.58
CA THR A 53 22.26 4.29 15.60
C THR A 53 21.63 4.78 14.30
N ARG A 54 21.03 5.98 14.37
CA ARG A 54 20.59 6.71 13.18
C ARG A 54 21.74 6.93 12.18
N ALA A 55 22.96 7.11 12.68
CA ALA A 55 24.13 7.23 11.82
C ALA A 55 24.41 5.93 11.05
N ASP A 56 24.19 4.76 11.66
CA ASP A 56 24.35 3.46 11.00
C ASP A 56 23.27 3.23 9.94
N LYS A 57 22.01 3.56 10.22
CA LYS A 57 20.92 3.53 9.22
C LYS A 57 21.24 4.45 8.02
N MET A 58 21.82 5.62 8.27
CA MET A 58 22.30 6.54 7.22
C MET A 58 23.51 6.01 6.45
N VAL A 59 24.38 5.23 7.09
CA VAL A 59 25.49 4.56 6.40
C VAL A 59 24.92 3.46 5.51
N LEU A 60 24.06 2.60 6.06
CA LEU A 60 23.46 1.47 5.36
C LEU A 60 22.66 1.89 4.12
N SER A 61 21.79 2.89 4.26
CA SER A 61 20.98 3.37 3.15
C SER A 61 21.85 3.83 1.97
N LYS A 62 23.01 4.45 2.24
CA LYS A 62 23.94 4.92 1.21
C LYS A 62 24.72 3.80 0.51
N LEU A 63 24.66 2.56 0.98
CA LEU A 63 25.40 1.44 0.39
C LEU A 63 24.76 0.93 -0.91
N GLY A 64 23.52 1.32 -1.22
CA GLY A 64 22.79 0.89 -2.40
C GLY A 64 22.53 -0.62 -2.39
N LEU A 65 22.14 -1.15 -1.23
CA LEU A 65 21.75 -2.54 -1.01
C LEU A 65 20.22 -2.67 -1.03
N ASP A 66 19.67 -3.85 -1.27
CA ASP A 66 18.22 -4.07 -1.31
C ASP A 66 17.64 -4.10 0.11
N LEU A 67 17.28 -2.92 0.63
CA LEU A 67 16.65 -2.77 1.94
C LEU A 67 15.18 -3.20 1.84
N THR A 68 14.76 -4.12 2.69
CA THR A 68 13.33 -4.36 2.91
C THR A 68 12.75 -3.24 3.78
N GLU A 69 11.43 -3.17 3.84
CA GLU A 69 10.67 -2.22 4.69
C GLU A 69 10.56 -2.75 6.12
N HIS A 70 11.00 -3.99 6.32
CA HIS A 70 11.14 -4.60 7.62
C HIS A 70 12.47 -4.14 8.22
N ALA A 71 12.42 -2.94 8.78
CA ALA A 71 13.46 -2.47 9.66
C ALA A 71 13.03 -2.74 11.10
N GLY A 72 14.00 -3.15 11.90
CA GLY A 72 13.91 -3.20 13.34
C GLY A 72 14.82 -2.13 13.95
N HIS A 73 15.23 -2.41 15.19
CA HIS A 73 15.75 -1.36 16.07
C HIS A 73 17.07 -0.89 15.54
N ASP A 74 17.93 -1.82 15.78
CA ASP A 74 19.29 -1.92 15.51
C ASP A 74 19.42 -2.75 14.26
N TYR A 75 18.36 -2.91 13.44
CA TYR A 75 18.52 -3.56 12.17
C TYR A 75 17.68 -2.98 11.05
N VAL A 76 18.16 -3.16 9.84
CA VAL A 76 17.34 -3.12 8.64
C VAL A 76 17.53 -4.44 7.94
N GLU A 77 16.44 -5.11 7.58
CA GLU A 77 16.58 -6.29 6.74
C GLU A 77 17.05 -5.90 5.35
N VAL A 78 18.05 -6.61 4.87
CA VAL A 78 18.66 -6.39 3.57
C VAL A 78 18.76 -7.71 2.86
N VAL A 79 18.31 -7.73 1.62
CA VAL A 79 18.61 -8.84 0.72
C VAL A 79 20.01 -8.60 0.14
N LEU A 80 20.95 -9.47 0.50
CA LEU A 80 22.27 -9.49 -0.11
C LEU A 80 22.23 -10.46 -1.28
N HIS A 81 22.42 -9.94 -2.48
CA HIS A 81 22.31 -10.71 -3.72
C HIS A 81 23.66 -11.21 -4.24
N SER A 82 24.75 -10.58 -3.81
CA SER A 82 26.10 -10.88 -4.29
C SER A 82 27.18 -10.80 -3.22
N VAL A 83 28.37 -11.35 -3.54
CA VAL A 83 29.58 -11.14 -2.74
C VAL A 83 29.91 -9.65 -2.61
N ALA A 84 29.60 -8.84 -3.63
CA ALA A 84 29.85 -7.40 -3.61
C ALA A 84 28.94 -6.67 -2.62
N ASP A 85 27.70 -7.13 -2.44
CA ASP A 85 26.75 -6.57 -1.46
C ASP A 85 27.25 -6.82 -0.04
N ARG A 86 27.60 -8.08 0.23
CA ARG A 86 28.22 -8.49 1.49
C ARG A 86 29.52 -7.73 1.77
N ALA A 87 30.35 -7.52 0.74
CA ALA A 87 31.60 -6.77 0.88
C ALA A 87 31.35 -5.27 1.15
N ARG A 88 30.36 -4.65 0.49
CA ARG A 88 29.96 -3.26 0.75
C ARG A 88 29.51 -3.07 2.20
N LEU A 89 28.70 -3.99 2.71
CA LEU A 89 28.22 -3.98 4.08
C LEU A 89 29.39 -4.12 5.08
N LEU A 90 30.25 -5.12 4.90
CA LEU A 90 31.41 -5.33 5.77
C LEU A 90 32.41 -4.15 5.70
N ALA A 91 32.62 -3.57 4.53
CA ALA A 91 33.50 -2.41 4.34
C ALA A 91 32.95 -1.13 5.02
N ALA A 92 31.64 -1.03 5.17
CA ALA A 92 30.98 0.04 5.91
C ALA A 92 31.09 -0.12 7.44
N GLY A 93 31.65 -1.23 7.91
CA GLY A 93 31.79 -1.53 9.34
C GLY A 93 30.49 -2.00 10.00
N LEU A 94 29.45 -2.29 9.21
CA LEU A 94 28.18 -2.81 9.70
C LEU A 94 28.31 -4.34 9.90
N THR A 95 27.74 -4.83 10.99
CA THR A 95 27.57 -6.27 11.25
C THR A 95 26.16 -6.71 10.83
N TYR A 96 25.89 -8.01 10.79
CA TYR A 96 24.56 -8.52 10.43
C TYR A 96 24.40 -9.97 10.88
N ASP A 97 23.16 -10.33 11.17
CA ASP A 97 22.69 -11.70 11.35
C ASP A 97 22.03 -12.22 10.06
N VAL A 98 22.21 -13.50 9.77
CA VAL A 98 21.63 -14.13 8.58
C VAL A 98 20.30 -14.78 8.95
N GLU A 99 19.19 -14.20 8.48
CA GLU A 99 17.84 -14.74 8.68
C GLU A 99 17.58 -15.93 7.76
N ILE A 100 17.78 -15.71 6.45
CA ILE A 100 17.63 -16.74 5.44
C ILE A 100 18.96 -16.86 4.71
N PRO A 101 19.75 -17.92 4.98
CA PRO A 101 21.11 -18.06 4.44
C PRO A 101 21.16 -18.40 2.95
N ASP A 102 20.03 -18.81 2.39
CA ASP A 102 19.91 -19.17 0.99
C ASP A 102 18.45 -18.98 0.54
N LEU A 103 18.16 -17.80 -0.01
CA LEU A 103 16.84 -17.47 -0.54
C LEU A 103 16.43 -18.40 -1.69
N VAL A 104 17.39 -18.95 -2.45
CA VAL A 104 17.10 -19.94 -3.50
C VAL A 104 16.66 -21.26 -2.87
N ALA A 105 17.33 -21.70 -1.79
CA ALA A 105 16.90 -22.87 -1.04
C ALA A 105 15.54 -22.68 -0.34
N ARG A 106 15.25 -21.47 0.18
CA ARG A 106 13.93 -21.14 0.73
C ARG A 106 12.86 -21.16 -0.35
N SER A 107 13.09 -20.54 -1.50
CA SER A 107 12.15 -20.61 -2.64
C SER A 107 11.93 -22.05 -3.10
N LEU A 108 12.96 -22.89 -3.08
CA LEU A 108 12.85 -24.34 -3.33
C LEU A 108 11.98 -25.07 -2.31
N GLU A 109 12.13 -24.74 -1.03
CA GLU A 109 11.33 -25.33 0.05
C GLU A 109 9.87 -24.93 -0.09
N VAL A 110 9.60 -23.64 -0.30
CA VAL A 110 8.26 -23.12 -0.57
C VAL A 110 7.67 -23.80 -1.79
N TRP A 111 8.42 -23.91 -2.89
CA TRP A 111 7.96 -24.60 -4.10
C TRP A 111 7.61 -26.09 -3.85
N LYS A 112 8.44 -26.81 -3.09
CA LYS A 112 8.12 -28.21 -2.72
C LYS A 112 6.89 -28.30 -1.84
N THR A 113 6.70 -27.35 -0.93
CA THR A 113 5.50 -27.25 -0.09
C THR A 113 4.27 -26.98 -0.96
N ASP A 114 4.37 -26.04 -1.91
CA ASP A 114 3.30 -25.73 -2.87
C ASP A 114 2.97 -26.93 -3.77
N GLU A 115 3.99 -27.64 -4.29
CA GLU A 115 3.80 -28.85 -5.09
C GLU A 115 3.14 -29.97 -4.26
N ALA A 116 3.58 -30.16 -3.02
CA ALA A 116 2.98 -31.13 -2.11
C ALA A 116 1.53 -30.77 -1.78
N TYR A 117 1.24 -29.49 -1.53
CA TYR A 117 -0.11 -29.00 -1.29
C TYR A 117 -1.00 -29.23 -2.52
N ALA A 118 -0.57 -28.79 -3.70
CA ALA A 118 -1.27 -29.00 -4.97
C ALA A 118 -1.53 -30.48 -5.26
N ALA A 119 -0.57 -31.37 -4.96
CA ALA A 119 -0.75 -32.82 -5.08
C ALA A 119 -1.70 -33.41 -4.02
N SER A 120 -1.84 -32.77 -2.86
CA SER A 120 -2.69 -33.23 -1.75
C SER A 120 -4.17 -32.91 -1.95
N VAL A 121 -4.49 -31.86 -2.73
CA VAL A 121 -5.86 -31.41 -2.97
C VAL A 121 -6.33 -31.80 -4.37
N VAL A 122 -7.58 -32.29 -4.47
CA VAL A 122 -8.20 -32.50 -5.79
C VAL A 122 -8.52 -31.17 -6.47
N GLN A 123 -8.89 -30.19 -5.65
CA GLN A 123 -9.12 -28.80 -6.02
C GLN A 123 -9.02 -27.98 -4.73
N SER A 124 -8.30 -26.87 -4.78
CA SER A 124 -8.22 -25.95 -3.65
C SER A 124 -9.61 -25.43 -3.25
N PRO A 125 -9.86 -25.16 -1.96
CA PRO A 125 -11.12 -24.61 -1.47
C PRO A 125 -11.33 -23.12 -1.83
N LEU A 126 -10.33 -22.46 -2.43
CA LEU A 126 -10.50 -21.09 -2.93
C LEU A 126 -11.59 -21.01 -4.00
N PRO A 127 -12.28 -19.86 -4.14
CA PRO A 127 -13.27 -19.62 -5.19
C PRO A 127 -12.78 -19.95 -6.61
N SER A 128 -11.52 -19.63 -6.92
CA SER A 128 -10.89 -19.98 -8.21
C SER A 128 -10.54 -21.47 -8.36
N GLY A 129 -10.41 -22.19 -7.24
CA GLY A 129 -9.81 -23.51 -7.18
C GLY A 129 -8.29 -23.54 -7.35
N ARG A 130 -7.61 -22.39 -7.36
CA ARG A 130 -6.15 -22.31 -7.51
C ARG A 130 -5.40 -22.85 -6.31
N ASP A 131 -4.26 -23.45 -6.61
CA ASP A 131 -3.29 -24.06 -5.70
C ASP A 131 -1.89 -23.44 -5.84
N GLY A 132 -1.76 -22.32 -6.54
CA GLY A 132 -0.52 -21.54 -6.65
C GLY A 132 -0.76 -20.09 -7.09
N TYR A 133 0.29 -19.26 -6.94
CA TYR A 133 0.28 -17.84 -7.27
C TYR A 133 0.02 -17.56 -8.76
N ARG A 134 -0.67 -16.45 -9.04
CA ARG A 134 -0.92 -15.96 -10.39
C ARG A 134 0.30 -15.25 -10.99
N THR A 135 0.40 -15.33 -12.31
CA THR A 135 1.16 -14.39 -13.15
C THR A 135 0.25 -13.23 -13.59
N LEU A 136 0.81 -12.19 -14.21
CA LEU A 136 0.00 -11.10 -14.77
C LEU A 136 -0.97 -11.62 -15.85
N GLU A 137 -0.54 -12.58 -16.67
CA GLU A 137 -1.39 -13.23 -17.68
C GLU A 137 -2.57 -13.96 -17.02
N ASP A 138 -2.34 -14.67 -15.91
CA ASP A 138 -3.40 -15.35 -15.17
C ASP A 138 -4.46 -14.38 -14.63
N TYR A 139 -4.06 -13.25 -14.04
CA TYR A 139 -5.01 -12.24 -13.58
C TYR A 139 -5.89 -11.72 -14.72
N ASN A 140 -5.28 -11.40 -15.86
CA ASN A 140 -5.99 -10.90 -17.03
C ASN A 140 -6.92 -11.97 -17.62
N ALA A 141 -6.48 -13.22 -17.69
CA ALA A 141 -7.27 -14.35 -18.15
C ALA A 141 -8.47 -14.63 -17.23
N ASP A 142 -8.26 -14.67 -15.91
CA ASP A 142 -9.32 -14.87 -14.92
C ASP A 142 -10.38 -13.76 -15.00
N MET A 143 -9.96 -12.49 -15.12
CA MET A 143 -10.88 -11.37 -15.26
C MET A 143 -11.69 -11.43 -16.57
N ALA A 144 -11.06 -11.85 -17.67
CA ALA A 144 -11.73 -12.05 -18.95
C ALA A 144 -12.75 -13.20 -18.89
N ASP A 145 -12.37 -14.35 -18.33
CA ASP A 145 -13.25 -15.52 -18.13
C ASP A 145 -14.46 -15.15 -17.27
N LEU A 146 -14.25 -14.42 -16.17
CA LEU A 146 -15.33 -13.94 -15.31
C LEU A 146 -16.35 -13.08 -16.07
N ALA A 147 -15.87 -12.16 -16.91
CA ALA A 147 -16.73 -11.28 -17.68
C ALA A 147 -17.50 -12.02 -18.80
N GLU A 148 -16.92 -13.10 -19.33
CA GLU A 148 -17.55 -13.98 -20.33
C GLU A 148 -18.60 -14.91 -19.70
N ARG A 149 -18.28 -15.56 -18.58
CA ARG A 149 -19.18 -16.48 -17.87
C ARG A 149 -20.33 -15.77 -17.17
N PHE A 150 -20.10 -14.56 -16.68
CA PHE A 150 -21.07 -13.81 -15.88
C PHE A 150 -21.44 -12.43 -16.47
N PRO A 151 -21.83 -12.35 -17.76
CA PRO A 151 -21.94 -11.08 -18.48
C PRO A 151 -23.09 -10.18 -17.99
N GLN A 152 -24.01 -10.71 -17.17
CA GLN A 152 -25.15 -9.98 -16.62
C GLN A 152 -24.77 -9.13 -15.39
N HIS A 153 -23.69 -9.52 -14.69
CA HIS A 153 -23.28 -8.89 -13.43
C HIS A 153 -21.77 -8.72 -13.28
N VAL A 154 -20.96 -9.05 -14.29
CA VAL A 154 -19.53 -8.73 -14.37
C VAL A 154 -19.25 -7.92 -15.64
N LYS A 155 -18.38 -6.91 -15.51
CA LYS A 155 -17.87 -6.09 -16.60
C LYS A 155 -16.36 -5.94 -16.44
N LEU A 156 -15.59 -6.50 -17.37
CA LEU A 156 -14.18 -6.17 -17.57
C LEU A 156 -14.07 -4.73 -18.09
N PHE A 157 -13.08 -3.99 -17.61
CA PHE A 157 -12.71 -2.69 -18.15
C PHE A 157 -11.20 -2.48 -18.08
N GLU A 158 -10.71 -1.64 -18.97
CA GLU A 158 -9.34 -1.16 -19.01
C GLU A 158 -9.28 0.21 -18.32
N LEU A 159 -8.17 0.47 -17.62
CA LEU A 159 -7.84 1.79 -17.13
C LEU A 159 -7.17 2.61 -18.25
N ASN A 160 -7.23 3.93 -18.14
CA ASN A 160 -7.00 4.83 -19.29
C ASN A 160 -5.52 5.03 -19.61
N HIS A 161 -4.65 4.94 -18.62
CA HIS A 161 -3.22 5.18 -18.76
C HIS A 161 -2.50 3.84 -18.84
N PRO A 162 -1.77 3.57 -19.94
CA PRO A 162 -0.79 2.49 -19.94
C PRO A 162 0.26 2.74 -18.86
N THR A 163 0.82 1.66 -18.32
CA THR A 163 1.98 1.73 -17.43
C THR A 163 3.23 2.24 -18.18
N LEU A 164 4.35 2.36 -17.48
CA LEU A 164 5.61 2.89 -18.02
C LEU A 164 6.28 1.97 -19.05
N ASP A 165 5.96 0.69 -19.05
CA ASP A 165 6.31 -0.25 -20.11
C ASP A 165 5.13 -0.55 -21.07
N GLY A 166 4.11 0.33 -21.08
CA GLY A 166 3.01 0.26 -22.06
C GLY A 166 1.95 -0.80 -21.78
N ARG A 167 1.94 -1.44 -20.60
CA ARG A 167 0.92 -2.44 -20.24
C ARG A 167 -0.39 -1.76 -19.89
N ILE A 168 -1.51 -2.36 -20.28
CA ILE A 168 -2.84 -1.88 -19.90
C ILE A 168 -3.25 -2.51 -18.58
N VAL A 169 -3.52 -1.66 -17.57
CA VAL A 169 -4.06 -2.12 -16.29
C VAL A 169 -5.55 -2.41 -16.44
N GLN A 170 -5.99 -3.58 -15.98
CA GLN A 170 -7.37 -4.04 -16.09
C GLN A 170 -8.05 -4.19 -14.73
N GLY A 171 -9.38 -4.14 -14.74
CA GLY A 171 -10.19 -4.42 -13.55
C GLY A 171 -11.57 -4.95 -13.91
N VAL A 172 -12.26 -5.48 -12.90
CA VAL A 172 -13.64 -5.97 -13.04
C VAL A 172 -14.61 -5.19 -12.16
N GLU A 173 -15.74 -4.80 -12.73
CA GLU A 173 -16.87 -4.27 -11.97
C GLU A 173 -17.94 -5.35 -11.84
N ILE A 174 -18.36 -5.62 -10.59
CA ILE A 174 -19.29 -6.68 -10.23
C ILE A 174 -20.54 -6.07 -9.58
N GLY A 175 -21.72 -6.47 -10.07
CA GLY A 175 -23.01 -6.16 -9.47
C GLY A 175 -24.19 -6.19 -10.44
N GLN A 176 -25.40 -5.98 -9.94
CA GLN A 176 -26.58 -6.03 -10.80
C GLN A 176 -26.62 -4.90 -11.84
N GLY A 177 -26.52 -5.25 -13.14
CA GLY A 177 -26.65 -4.32 -14.26
C GLY A 177 -25.40 -3.47 -14.53
N VAL A 178 -24.20 -4.01 -14.34
CA VAL A 178 -22.90 -3.31 -14.54
C VAL A 178 -22.67 -2.83 -15.96
N LYS A 179 -23.22 -3.52 -16.97
CA LYS A 179 -23.10 -3.11 -18.39
C LYS A 179 -24.10 -2.02 -18.80
N GLY A 180 -25.04 -1.66 -17.92
CA GLY A 180 -26.01 -0.60 -18.19
C GLY A 180 -25.45 0.79 -17.88
N PRO A 181 -26.21 1.86 -18.17
CA PRO A 181 -25.87 3.21 -17.73
C PRO A 181 -25.70 3.26 -16.21
N ASP A 182 -24.81 4.12 -15.73
CA ASP A 182 -24.63 4.29 -14.29
C ASP A 182 -25.95 4.78 -13.65
N THR A 183 -26.31 4.11 -12.57
CA THR A 183 -27.51 4.37 -11.77
C THR A 183 -27.17 4.99 -10.42
N GLY A 184 -25.89 5.24 -10.15
CA GLY A 184 -25.44 5.91 -8.94
C GLY A 184 -25.45 4.99 -7.74
N LYS A 185 -25.04 3.73 -7.92
CA LYS A 185 -24.90 2.77 -6.83
C LYS A 185 -23.64 3.08 -6.00
N PRO A 186 -23.63 2.79 -4.69
CA PRO A 186 -22.41 2.85 -3.90
C PRO A 186 -21.40 1.82 -4.43
N THR A 187 -20.14 2.21 -4.49
CA THR A 187 -19.03 1.38 -4.96
C THR A 187 -18.07 1.09 -3.82
N PHE A 188 -17.73 -0.18 -3.66
CA PHE A 188 -16.59 -0.67 -2.90
C PHE A 188 -15.45 -0.94 -3.88
N VAL A 189 -14.30 -0.30 -3.70
CA VAL A 189 -13.08 -0.58 -4.46
C VAL A 189 -12.18 -1.49 -3.62
N LEU A 190 -11.77 -2.62 -4.18
CA LEU A 190 -10.78 -3.54 -3.59
C LEU A 190 -9.63 -3.68 -4.56
N MET A 191 -8.40 -3.54 -4.09
CA MET A 191 -7.22 -3.55 -4.94
C MET A 191 -6.02 -4.16 -4.22
N GLY A 192 -4.99 -4.50 -4.98
CA GLY A 192 -3.74 -5.05 -4.47
C GLY A 192 -2.58 -4.77 -5.43
N LEU A 193 -1.39 -5.22 -5.03
CA LEU A 193 -0.16 -5.11 -5.81
C LEU A 193 0.13 -3.67 -6.27
N HIS A 194 -0.03 -2.70 -5.36
CA HIS A 194 0.65 -1.40 -5.49
C HIS A 194 2.15 -1.58 -5.37
N HIS A 195 2.58 -2.46 -4.47
CA HIS A 195 3.95 -2.94 -4.38
C HIS A 195 4.05 -4.31 -5.03
N ALA A 196 4.99 -4.46 -5.95
CA ALA A 196 5.03 -5.60 -6.86
C ALA A 196 5.41 -6.95 -6.21
N ARG A 197 6.08 -6.92 -5.05
CA ARG A 197 6.50 -8.10 -4.28
C ARG A 197 5.41 -8.66 -3.36
N GLU A 198 4.29 -7.96 -3.19
CA GLU A 198 3.28 -8.32 -2.19
C GLU A 198 2.23 -9.27 -2.76
N TRP A 199 2.66 -10.45 -3.25
CA TRP A 199 1.83 -11.35 -4.05
C TRP A 199 0.46 -11.71 -3.43
N PRO A 200 0.33 -12.01 -2.12
CA PRO A 200 -0.96 -12.32 -1.49
C PRO A 200 -2.01 -11.22 -1.62
N SER A 201 -1.59 -9.96 -1.78
CA SER A 201 -2.50 -8.80 -1.89
C SER A 201 -3.40 -8.87 -3.12
N GLY A 202 -2.84 -9.25 -4.27
CA GLY A 202 -3.56 -9.45 -5.53
C GLY A 202 -4.43 -10.70 -5.50
N GLU A 203 -3.95 -11.78 -4.87
CA GLU A 203 -4.67 -13.05 -4.76
C GLU A 203 -5.98 -12.83 -4.00
N ASN A 204 -5.93 -12.22 -2.82
CA ASN A 204 -7.12 -11.95 -2.00
C ASN A 204 -8.14 -11.06 -2.73
N ALA A 205 -7.67 -10.08 -3.50
CA ALA A 205 -8.53 -9.21 -4.31
C ALA A 205 -9.24 -10.01 -5.43
N MET A 206 -8.50 -10.84 -6.16
CA MET A 206 -9.04 -11.64 -7.26
C MET A 206 -9.95 -12.76 -6.77
N GLU A 207 -9.62 -13.46 -5.69
CA GLU A 207 -10.48 -14.49 -5.09
C GLU A 207 -11.83 -13.91 -4.64
N PHE A 208 -11.83 -12.71 -4.05
CA PHE A 208 -13.10 -12.04 -3.73
C PHE A 208 -13.91 -11.63 -4.97
N ALA A 209 -13.25 -11.24 -6.07
CA ALA A 209 -13.94 -11.00 -7.33
C ALA A 209 -14.66 -12.27 -7.85
N ILE A 210 -13.98 -13.41 -7.81
CA ILE A 210 -14.50 -14.72 -8.23
C ILE A 210 -15.67 -15.14 -7.33
N ASP A 211 -15.50 -15.11 -6.00
CA ASP A 211 -16.56 -15.43 -5.04
C ASP A 211 -17.84 -14.61 -5.26
N LEU A 212 -17.70 -13.31 -5.50
CA LEU A 212 -18.84 -12.43 -5.78
C LEU A 212 -19.52 -12.75 -7.11
N ALA A 213 -18.73 -13.01 -8.16
CA ALA A 213 -19.25 -13.32 -9.49
C ALA A 213 -20.00 -14.65 -9.50
N GLU A 214 -19.42 -15.70 -8.90
CA GLU A 214 -20.02 -17.03 -8.85
C GLU A 214 -21.19 -17.11 -7.86
N GLY A 215 -21.10 -16.38 -6.75
CA GLY A 215 -22.12 -16.34 -5.71
C GLY A 215 -23.37 -15.56 -6.11
N TYR A 216 -23.31 -14.62 -7.05
CA TYR A 216 -24.49 -13.85 -7.45
C TYR A 216 -25.56 -14.74 -8.12
N GLY A 217 -26.76 -14.74 -7.54
CA GLY A 217 -27.87 -15.59 -7.94
C GLY A 217 -27.92 -16.95 -7.23
N LYS A 218 -26.83 -17.38 -6.60
CA LYS A 218 -26.72 -18.64 -5.84
C LYS A 218 -26.72 -18.40 -4.33
N ASP A 219 -25.80 -17.56 -3.84
CA ASP A 219 -25.70 -17.16 -2.45
C ASP A 219 -26.60 -15.96 -2.14
N LYS A 220 -27.37 -16.06 -1.06
CA LYS A 220 -28.36 -15.04 -0.67
C LYS A 220 -27.68 -13.76 -0.17
N ARG A 221 -26.54 -13.85 0.51
CA ARG A 221 -25.80 -12.70 1.05
C ARG A 221 -25.19 -11.89 -0.10
N THR A 222 -24.38 -12.52 -0.94
CA THR A 222 -23.76 -11.95 -2.15
C THR A 222 -24.81 -11.31 -3.05
N THR A 223 -25.88 -12.04 -3.37
CA THR A 223 -26.97 -11.51 -4.21
C THR A 223 -27.62 -10.26 -3.61
N LYS A 224 -27.86 -10.24 -2.29
CA LYS A 224 -28.48 -9.10 -1.61
C LYS A 224 -27.57 -7.87 -1.62
N LEU A 225 -26.27 -8.05 -1.45
CA LEU A 225 -25.29 -6.97 -1.44
C LEU A 225 -25.11 -6.37 -2.84
N LEU A 226 -24.87 -7.21 -3.86
CA LEU A 226 -24.65 -6.79 -5.25
C LEU A 226 -25.90 -6.23 -5.97
N LYS A 227 -27.10 -6.49 -5.44
CA LYS A 227 -28.31 -5.76 -5.87
C LYS A 227 -28.27 -4.29 -5.45
N LYS A 228 -27.60 -3.97 -4.34
CA LYS A 228 -27.57 -2.64 -3.73
C LYS A 228 -26.31 -1.84 -4.02
N GLY A 229 -25.16 -2.49 -4.22
CA GLY A 229 -23.88 -1.85 -4.50
C GLY A 229 -23.18 -2.40 -5.74
N ARG A 230 -21.97 -1.87 -5.96
CA ARG A 230 -20.95 -2.35 -6.90
C ARG A 230 -19.70 -2.73 -6.12
N VAL A 231 -18.99 -3.73 -6.61
CA VAL A 231 -17.60 -3.99 -6.22
C VAL A 231 -16.75 -3.79 -7.46
N VAL A 232 -15.72 -2.97 -7.36
CA VAL A 232 -14.72 -2.76 -8.40
C VAL A 232 -13.42 -3.36 -7.88
N VAL A 233 -12.84 -4.27 -8.65
CA VAL A 233 -11.59 -4.94 -8.28
C VAL A 233 -10.52 -4.59 -9.31
N VAL A 234 -9.37 -4.10 -8.82
CA VAL A 234 -8.14 -3.90 -9.60
C VAL A 234 -7.04 -4.71 -8.89
N PRO A 235 -6.86 -6.00 -9.25
CA PRO A 235 -6.00 -6.89 -8.49
C PRO A 235 -4.51 -6.59 -8.65
N VAL A 236 -4.12 -5.97 -9.78
CA VAL A 236 -2.74 -5.59 -10.08
C VAL A 236 -2.70 -4.11 -10.44
N VAL A 237 -2.23 -3.25 -9.53
CA VAL A 237 -2.05 -1.81 -9.81
C VAL A 237 -0.70 -1.55 -10.49
N ASN A 238 0.38 -2.12 -9.96
CA ASN A 238 1.74 -2.03 -10.49
C ASN A 238 2.01 -3.19 -11.47
N ALA A 239 1.41 -3.12 -12.67
CA ALA A 239 1.52 -4.23 -13.63
C ALA A 239 2.96 -4.45 -14.12
N ASP A 240 3.76 -3.40 -14.29
CA ASP A 240 5.15 -3.53 -14.74
C ASP A 240 6.03 -4.18 -13.68
N GLY A 241 6.02 -3.65 -12.46
CA GLY A 241 6.81 -4.20 -11.37
C GLY A 241 6.39 -5.63 -11.05
N PHE A 242 5.08 -5.93 -11.07
CA PHE A 242 4.58 -7.28 -10.77
C PHE A 242 4.97 -8.29 -11.85
N ASP A 243 4.91 -7.91 -13.13
CA ASP A 243 5.35 -8.80 -14.21
C ASP A 243 6.84 -9.13 -14.05
N LEU A 244 7.69 -8.15 -13.74
CA LEU A 244 9.11 -8.36 -13.45
C LEU A 244 9.32 -9.21 -12.19
N SER A 245 8.52 -9.00 -11.14
CA SER A 245 8.64 -9.78 -9.90
C SER A 245 8.25 -11.25 -10.10
N ARG A 246 7.42 -11.56 -11.10
CA ARG A 246 7.01 -12.93 -11.41
C ARG A 246 7.86 -13.60 -12.48
N THR A 247 8.43 -12.84 -13.42
CA THR A 247 8.99 -13.40 -14.65
C THR A 247 10.48 -13.17 -14.84
N ASP A 248 11.08 -12.22 -14.12
CA ASP A 248 12.50 -11.90 -14.28
C ASP A 248 13.37 -12.60 -13.22
N GLY A 249 14.39 -13.30 -13.70
CA GLY A 249 15.31 -14.15 -12.94
C GLY A 249 16.03 -15.12 -13.87
N GLU A 250 17.37 -15.12 -13.85
CA GLU A 250 18.14 -16.10 -14.61
C GLU A 250 17.79 -17.52 -14.16
N PHE A 251 17.47 -18.37 -15.16
CA PHE A 251 17.27 -19.80 -14.98
C PHE A 251 18.57 -20.46 -14.47
N VAL A 252 18.59 -20.87 -13.21
CA VAL A 252 19.63 -21.79 -12.73
C VAL A 252 19.12 -23.21 -12.92
N ASP A 253 19.73 -23.94 -13.85
CA ASP A 253 19.41 -25.35 -14.07
C ASP A 253 19.94 -26.22 -12.93
N LEU A 254 19.08 -26.49 -11.94
CA LEU A 254 19.44 -27.34 -10.81
C LEU A 254 19.60 -28.82 -11.15
N ARG A 255 19.25 -29.29 -12.37
CA ARG A 255 19.55 -30.67 -12.78
C ARG A 255 21.05 -30.96 -12.77
N ALA A 256 21.87 -29.92 -12.92
CA ALA A 256 23.32 -30.00 -12.78
C ALA A 256 23.80 -30.10 -11.31
N LEU A 257 22.96 -29.76 -10.35
CA LEU A 257 23.28 -29.73 -8.92
C LEU A 257 22.74 -30.95 -8.15
N ASP A 258 21.69 -31.61 -8.63
CA ASP A 258 21.10 -32.80 -7.97
C ASP A 258 21.15 -34.10 -8.78
N GLY A 259 21.70 -34.08 -10.01
CA GLY A 259 21.84 -35.28 -10.84
C GLY A 259 20.63 -35.60 -11.73
N GLY A 260 19.65 -34.69 -11.84
CA GLY A 260 18.62 -34.73 -12.89
C GLY A 260 17.31 -35.41 -12.50
N ASP A 261 17.01 -35.53 -11.20
CA ASP A 261 15.76 -36.11 -10.70
C ASP A 261 14.62 -35.08 -10.56
N THR A 262 14.87 -33.78 -10.78
CA THR A 262 13.85 -32.72 -10.71
C THR A 262 13.40 -32.19 -12.09
N VAL A 263 12.11 -31.86 -12.21
CA VAL A 263 11.56 -31.07 -13.33
C VAL A 263 11.98 -29.62 -13.10
N SER A 264 12.86 -29.13 -13.98
CA SER A 264 13.56 -27.85 -13.87
C SER A 264 12.64 -26.63 -13.99
N ILE A 265 12.49 -25.84 -12.92
CA ILE A 265 12.41 -24.36 -12.92
C ILE A 265 13.04 -23.86 -11.62
N LEU A 266 14.07 -23.01 -11.69
CA LEU A 266 14.55 -22.27 -10.53
C LEU A 266 15.10 -20.90 -10.91
N GLY A 267 14.42 -19.89 -10.36
CA GLY A 267 14.85 -18.51 -10.39
C GLY A 267 16.00 -18.30 -9.42
N THR A 268 17.01 -17.58 -9.89
CA THR A 268 17.57 -16.53 -9.03
C THR A 268 16.42 -15.63 -8.54
N PRO A 269 16.50 -14.98 -7.36
CA PRO A 269 15.44 -14.07 -6.90
C PRO A 269 15.21 -12.85 -7.82
N GLY A 270 15.94 -12.73 -8.94
CA GLY A 270 15.72 -11.77 -10.02
C GLY A 270 15.18 -10.44 -9.53
N HIS A 271 13.99 -10.08 -10.00
CA HIS A 271 13.24 -8.93 -9.50
C HIS A 271 12.04 -9.33 -8.63
N ALA A 272 12.02 -10.54 -8.06
CA ALA A 272 10.92 -11.01 -7.21
C ALA A 272 10.62 -10.10 -6.01
N TYR A 273 11.64 -9.40 -5.50
CA TYR A 273 11.50 -8.42 -4.42
C TYR A 273 11.28 -6.98 -4.88
N MET A 274 10.98 -6.76 -6.17
CA MET A 274 10.65 -5.46 -6.72
C MET A 274 9.42 -4.88 -6.04
N ARG A 275 9.56 -3.66 -5.53
CA ARG A 275 8.51 -2.92 -4.83
C ARG A 275 7.88 -1.85 -5.72
N LYS A 276 8.72 -0.93 -6.20
CA LYS A 276 8.32 0.29 -6.92
C LYS A 276 7.87 0.00 -8.35
N ASN A 277 7.37 1.01 -9.06
CA ASN A 277 7.06 0.90 -10.49
C ASN A 277 8.33 1.04 -11.36
N CYS A 278 8.16 1.11 -12.68
CA CYS A 278 9.25 1.15 -13.65
C CYS A 278 9.78 2.56 -14.02
N ARG A 279 9.62 3.56 -13.13
CA ARG A 279 10.12 4.92 -13.38
C ARG A 279 11.64 4.99 -13.33
N LEU A 280 12.28 5.17 -14.49
CA LEU A 280 13.73 5.28 -14.60
C LEU A 280 14.27 6.69 -14.37
N ILE A 281 13.58 7.69 -14.91
CA ILE A 281 13.98 9.09 -14.83
C ILE A 281 12.80 9.86 -14.23
N ASP A 282 13.05 10.56 -13.12
CA ASP A 282 11.99 11.27 -12.40
C ASP A 282 11.18 12.23 -13.31
N GLY A 283 9.86 12.07 -13.30
CA GLY A 283 8.93 12.84 -14.11
C GLY A 283 9.03 12.64 -15.64
N VAL A 284 9.84 11.70 -16.13
CA VAL A 284 10.05 11.46 -17.56
C VAL A 284 9.61 10.05 -17.93
N ASP A 285 8.80 9.97 -18.98
CA ASP A 285 8.42 8.71 -19.59
C ASP A 285 9.53 8.19 -20.52
N THR A 286 9.79 6.89 -20.46
CA THR A 286 10.87 6.22 -21.21
C THR A 286 10.29 5.20 -22.17
N PRO A 287 10.97 4.86 -23.29
CA PRO A 287 10.45 3.86 -24.22
C PRO A 287 10.14 2.52 -23.54
N ASP A 288 9.04 1.88 -23.92
CA ASP A 288 8.61 0.60 -23.36
C ASP A 288 9.74 -0.45 -23.34
N GLY A 289 9.86 -1.18 -22.23
CA GLY A 289 10.88 -2.21 -22.02
C GLY A 289 12.24 -1.64 -21.61
N SER A 290 12.36 -0.31 -21.44
CA SER A 290 13.58 0.30 -20.88
C SER A 290 13.83 -0.14 -19.45
N CYS A 291 12.77 -0.43 -18.68
CA CYS A 291 12.88 -0.80 -17.27
C CYS A 291 13.73 -2.06 -17.10
N ALA A 292 13.29 -3.19 -17.69
CA ALA A 292 14.02 -4.45 -17.65
C ALA A 292 15.48 -4.33 -18.14
N ALA A 293 15.74 -3.47 -19.13
CA ALA A 293 17.08 -3.27 -19.68
C ALA A 293 18.03 -2.45 -18.77
N GLN A 294 17.50 -1.69 -17.81
CA GLN A 294 18.26 -0.78 -16.97
C GLN A 294 18.32 -1.19 -15.49
N LEU A 295 17.56 -2.21 -15.08
CA LEU A 295 17.67 -2.77 -13.75
C LEU A 295 19.05 -3.41 -13.61
N THR A 296 19.90 -2.74 -12.84
CA THR A 296 21.30 -3.15 -12.57
C THR A 296 21.47 -3.67 -11.15
N THR A 297 20.39 -3.64 -10.37
CA THR A 297 20.28 -4.10 -9.00
C THR A 297 19.22 -5.19 -8.95
N ASN A 298 19.53 -6.29 -8.28
CA ASN A 298 18.53 -7.31 -8.00
C ASN A 298 17.43 -6.74 -7.10
N GLY A 299 16.21 -7.26 -7.21
CA GLY A 299 15.04 -6.68 -6.54
C GLY A 299 14.61 -5.30 -7.08
N GLY A 300 15.26 -4.76 -8.12
CA GLY A 300 14.90 -3.47 -8.71
C GLY A 300 15.10 -2.27 -7.79
N PHE A 301 15.94 -2.42 -6.76
CA PHE A 301 16.26 -1.37 -5.80
C PHE A 301 16.84 -0.12 -6.50
N LEU A 302 16.67 1.07 -5.92
CA LEU A 302 17.11 2.39 -6.43
C LEU A 302 16.26 3.01 -7.57
N LEU A 303 15.53 2.22 -8.36
CA LEU A 303 14.74 2.72 -9.49
C LEU A 303 13.24 2.65 -9.20
N GLY A 304 12.46 3.53 -9.80
CA GLY A 304 11.00 3.56 -9.63
C GLY A 304 10.50 4.57 -8.61
N VAL A 305 9.18 4.74 -8.60
CA VAL A 305 8.41 5.50 -7.63
C VAL A 305 7.59 4.55 -6.77
N ASP A 306 7.54 4.82 -5.47
CA ASP A 306 6.62 4.14 -4.57
C ASP A 306 5.20 4.62 -4.84
N LEU A 307 4.39 3.74 -5.45
CA LEU A 307 3.02 4.08 -5.81
C LEU A 307 2.18 4.47 -4.59
N ASN A 308 2.42 3.88 -3.41
CA ASN A 308 1.68 4.22 -2.20
C ASN A 308 2.33 5.38 -1.39
N ARG A 309 3.19 6.17 -2.06
CA ARG A 309 3.61 7.52 -1.65
C ARG A 309 3.26 8.57 -2.70
N ASN A 310 2.72 8.17 -3.85
CA ASN A 310 2.49 9.03 -5.00
C ASN A 310 1.05 9.60 -5.08
N TYR A 311 0.17 9.31 -4.12
CA TYR A 311 -1.18 9.90 -4.09
C TYR A 311 -1.16 11.31 -3.50
N GLY A 312 -2.22 12.08 -3.74
CA GLY A 312 -2.21 13.52 -3.43
C GLY A 312 -2.47 13.94 -1.98
N GLY A 313 -3.01 13.07 -1.13
CA GLY A 313 -3.31 13.43 0.27
C GLY A 313 -2.03 13.67 1.08
N PHE A 314 -1.78 14.92 1.49
CA PHE A 314 -0.58 15.31 2.25
C PHE A 314 0.74 14.93 1.58
N TRP A 315 0.72 14.74 0.25
CA TRP A 315 1.86 14.27 -0.53
C TRP A 315 3.14 15.05 -0.20
N GLY A 316 4.24 14.33 0.01
CA GLY A 316 5.53 14.92 0.32
C GLY A 316 5.79 15.31 1.76
N GLY A 317 4.95 14.83 2.67
CA GLY A 317 5.22 14.96 4.09
C GLY A 317 6.05 13.80 4.64
N PRO A 318 6.06 13.64 5.97
CA PRO A 318 6.82 12.58 6.63
C PRO A 318 6.52 11.19 6.07
N GLY A 319 7.56 10.36 6.06
CA GLY A 319 7.51 8.98 5.57
C GLY A 319 7.46 8.82 4.05
N ALA A 320 7.74 9.87 3.29
CA ALA A 320 7.74 9.86 1.84
C ALA A 320 8.96 10.60 1.29
N ALA A 321 9.98 9.86 0.85
CA ALA A 321 11.24 10.45 0.42
C ALA A 321 11.09 11.42 -0.77
N GLY A 322 11.70 12.60 -0.65
CA GLY A 322 11.68 13.65 -1.68
C GLY A 322 12.71 13.49 -2.79
N SER A 323 12.75 14.39 -3.77
CA SER A 323 13.77 14.36 -4.85
C SER A 323 15.17 14.81 -4.38
N THR A 324 15.28 15.37 -3.18
CA THR A 324 16.55 15.78 -2.59
C THR A 324 16.67 15.09 -1.23
N PRO A 325 17.76 14.36 -0.96
CA PRO A 325 17.96 13.75 0.36
C PRO A 325 17.85 14.81 1.47
N ASN A 326 16.96 14.60 2.42
CA ASN A 326 16.85 15.46 3.60
C ASN A 326 17.88 14.99 4.65
N PRO A 327 18.90 15.78 5.02
CA PRO A 327 19.88 15.36 6.03
C PRO A 327 19.28 15.15 7.43
N ALA A 328 18.08 15.69 7.66
CA ALA A 328 17.34 15.54 8.91
C ALA A 328 16.42 14.32 8.92
N GLU A 329 16.38 13.51 7.85
CA GLU A 329 15.65 12.24 7.71
C GLU A 329 16.60 11.17 7.12
N VAL A 330 16.30 9.88 7.29
CA VAL A 330 17.13 8.80 6.70
C VAL A 330 16.61 8.52 5.29
N GLU A 331 16.87 9.44 4.35
CA GLU A 331 16.33 9.37 2.98
C GLU A 331 17.42 9.42 1.90
N LEU A 332 17.22 8.68 0.80
CA LEU A 332 18.15 8.62 -0.34
C LEU A 332 17.69 9.39 -1.58
N GLY A 333 16.68 10.23 -1.43
CA GLY A 333 16.11 10.94 -2.56
C GLY A 333 15.38 9.99 -3.53
N PRO A 334 15.57 10.13 -4.86
CA PRO A 334 14.97 9.23 -5.86
C PRO A 334 15.30 7.75 -5.69
N LEU A 335 16.42 7.45 -5.02
CA LEU A 335 16.89 6.09 -4.82
C LEU A 335 16.22 5.37 -3.64
N ASP A 336 15.41 6.10 -2.87
CA ASP A 336 14.76 5.59 -1.67
C ASP A 336 13.61 4.61 -2.01
N PRO A 337 13.42 3.53 -1.21
CA PRO A 337 12.27 2.63 -1.37
C PRO A 337 10.91 3.32 -1.17
N THR A 338 10.89 4.46 -0.48
CA THR A 338 9.68 5.28 -0.24
C THR A 338 9.61 6.52 -1.14
N TYR A 339 10.40 6.56 -2.21
CA TYR A 339 10.47 7.73 -3.09
C TYR A 339 9.10 8.09 -3.69
N ARG A 340 8.64 9.31 -3.41
CA ARG A 340 7.27 9.76 -3.69
C ARG A 340 6.98 10.19 -5.13
N GLY A 341 8.01 10.26 -5.98
CA GLY A 341 7.95 10.81 -7.33
C GLY A 341 8.06 12.34 -7.41
N ALA A 342 8.06 12.89 -8.63
CA ALA A 342 8.18 14.33 -8.89
C ALA A 342 6.97 15.18 -8.44
N ALA A 343 5.77 14.60 -8.43
CA ALA A 343 4.51 15.29 -8.19
C ALA A 343 3.46 14.31 -7.67
N PRO A 344 2.39 14.77 -6.97
CA PRO A 344 1.27 13.90 -6.66
C PRO A 344 0.66 13.42 -7.98
N PHE A 345 0.47 12.11 -8.10
CA PHE A 345 -0.01 11.43 -9.30
C PHE A 345 0.90 11.62 -10.52
N SER A 346 2.22 11.64 -10.32
CA SER A 346 3.18 11.59 -11.43
C SER A 346 3.15 10.26 -12.19
N GLU A 347 2.70 9.19 -11.54
CA GLU A 347 2.71 7.84 -12.12
C GLU A 347 1.39 7.49 -12.84
N PRO A 348 1.45 6.87 -14.03
CA PRO A 348 0.24 6.48 -14.75
C PRO A 348 -0.62 5.49 -13.96
N GLU A 349 0.00 4.61 -13.16
CA GLU A 349 -0.69 3.66 -12.30
C GLU A 349 -1.54 4.37 -11.23
N THR A 350 -1.03 5.42 -10.58
CA THR A 350 -1.81 6.18 -9.59
C THR A 350 -2.84 7.09 -10.26
N GLN A 351 -2.56 7.63 -11.45
CA GLN A 351 -3.55 8.36 -12.26
C GLN A 351 -4.75 7.48 -12.63
N ASN A 352 -4.52 6.21 -12.96
CA ASN A 352 -5.59 5.25 -13.22
C ASN A 352 -6.53 5.08 -12.02
N ILE A 353 -5.99 4.90 -10.82
CA ILE A 353 -6.79 4.78 -9.60
C ILE A 353 -7.49 6.10 -9.27
N GLN A 354 -6.80 7.21 -9.49
CA GLN A 354 -7.34 8.55 -9.33
C GLN A 354 -8.61 8.74 -10.16
N GLU A 355 -8.55 8.47 -11.47
CA GLU A 355 -9.69 8.58 -12.36
C GLU A 355 -10.81 7.58 -12.04
N LEU A 356 -10.44 6.37 -11.63
CA LEU A 356 -11.41 5.35 -11.21
C LEU A 356 -12.27 5.84 -10.04
N VAL A 357 -11.63 6.41 -9.01
CA VAL A 357 -12.28 6.89 -7.80
C VAL A 357 -13.07 8.18 -8.08
N ARG A 358 -12.47 9.14 -8.80
CA ARG A 358 -13.12 10.44 -9.08
C ARG A 358 -14.38 10.34 -9.92
N SER A 359 -14.51 9.28 -10.74
CA SER A 359 -15.64 9.07 -11.64
C SER A 359 -16.80 8.26 -11.04
N ARG A 360 -16.66 7.72 -9.82
CA ARG A 360 -17.60 6.77 -9.21
C ARG A 360 -18.04 7.21 -7.81
N GLN A 361 -19.07 6.55 -7.28
CA GLN A 361 -19.53 6.74 -5.89
C GLN A 361 -18.74 5.83 -4.95
N VAL A 362 -17.43 6.03 -4.88
CA VAL A 362 -16.58 5.24 -4.00
C VAL A 362 -16.90 5.59 -2.55
N THR A 363 -17.45 4.62 -1.83
CA THR A 363 -17.91 4.77 -0.43
C THR A 363 -17.10 3.92 0.55
N MET A 364 -16.34 2.96 0.01
CA MET A 364 -15.36 2.13 0.69
C MET A 364 -14.21 1.87 -0.28
N LEU A 365 -12.98 1.95 0.18
CA LEU A 365 -11.78 1.52 -0.52
C LEU A 365 -10.92 0.67 0.43
N ILE A 366 -10.42 -0.46 -0.05
CA ILE A 366 -9.38 -1.25 0.63
C ILE A 366 -8.22 -1.44 -0.34
N SER A 367 -7.03 -1.04 0.09
CA SER A 367 -5.75 -1.38 -0.54
C SER A 367 -5.15 -2.57 0.20
N ASN A 368 -5.05 -3.72 -0.45
CA ASN A 368 -4.35 -4.87 0.12
C ASN A 368 -2.84 -4.71 -0.12
N HIS A 369 -2.08 -5.04 0.91
CA HIS A 369 -0.63 -5.08 0.99
C HIS A 369 -0.21 -6.37 1.74
N THR A 370 1.09 -6.61 1.88
CA THR A 370 1.68 -7.78 2.57
C THR A 370 3.06 -7.36 3.07
N PHE A 371 3.42 -7.51 4.34
CA PHE A 371 2.79 -8.26 5.43
C PHE A 371 2.73 -7.46 6.75
N GLY A 372 2.07 -8.01 7.76
CA GLY A 372 2.05 -7.48 9.13
C GLY A 372 0.81 -7.85 9.95
N ASN A 373 -0.17 -8.55 9.39
CA ASN A 373 -1.48 -8.82 9.99
C ASN A 373 -2.15 -7.53 10.52
N LEU A 374 -2.23 -6.49 9.67
CA LEU A 374 -2.75 -5.18 10.07
C LEU A 374 -3.99 -4.76 9.26
N ILE A 375 -4.85 -3.98 9.91
CA ILE A 375 -5.89 -3.17 9.28
C ILE A 375 -5.62 -1.72 9.67
N LEU A 376 -5.00 -1.00 8.74
CA LEU A 376 -4.61 0.39 8.89
C LEU A 376 -5.74 1.32 8.43
N ARG A 377 -5.85 2.45 9.12
CA ARG A 377 -6.98 3.39 9.01
C ARG A 377 -6.43 4.82 9.01
N PRO A 378 -7.08 5.74 8.26
CA PRO A 378 -6.66 7.13 8.21
C PRO A 378 -6.63 7.82 9.58
N ASN A 379 -5.79 8.83 9.78
CA ASN A 379 -4.76 9.28 8.83
C ASN A 379 -3.48 8.44 8.96
N GLY A 380 -2.66 8.43 7.91
CA GLY A 380 -1.30 7.89 7.90
C GLY A 380 -0.29 8.74 8.67
N VAL A 381 -0.67 9.95 9.08
CA VAL A 381 0.17 10.89 9.86
C VAL A 381 -0.37 11.07 11.27
N ALA A 382 0.52 11.16 12.25
CA ALA A 382 0.19 11.37 13.65
C ALA A 382 -0.62 12.68 13.85
N PRO A 383 -1.70 12.67 14.66
CA PRO A 383 -2.55 13.83 14.87
C PRO A 383 -1.82 15.08 15.39
N SER A 384 -0.73 14.90 16.13
CA SER A 384 0.10 15.95 16.72
C SER A 384 1.13 16.53 15.74
N THR A 385 1.43 15.85 14.62
CA THR A 385 2.34 16.35 13.59
C THR A 385 1.82 17.67 13.02
N ILE A 386 2.70 18.67 12.94
CA ILE A 386 2.35 19.99 12.41
C ILE A 386 2.26 19.90 10.89
N GLY A 387 1.06 20.11 10.36
CA GLY A 387 0.77 20.06 8.94
C GLY A 387 1.08 21.37 8.20
N PRO A 388 0.75 21.43 6.89
CA PRO A 388 1.01 22.57 6.01
C PRO A 388 0.34 23.89 6.46
N ASP A 389 -0.71 23.82 7.27
CA ASP A 389 -1.42 24.98 7.82
C ASP A 389 -0.75 25.56 9.08
N GLY A 390 0.39 25.00 9.51
CA GLY A 390 1.09 25.37 10.74
C GLY A 390 0.36 24.92 12.01
N LEU A 391 -0.62 24.02 11.88
CA LEU A 391 -1.39 23.46 12.98
C LEU A 391 -1.20 21.93 13.01
N PRO A 392 -1.42 21.27 14.15
CA PRO A 392 -1.55 19.82 14.19
C PRO A 392 -2.51 19.31 13.11
N VAL A 393 -2.11 18.28 12.36
CA VAL A 393 -2.92 17.64 11.31
C VAL A 393 -4.29 17.27 11.87
N GLY A 394 -4.30 16.74 13.09
CA GLY A 394 -5.49 16.29 13.80
C GLY A 394 -5.96 14.94 13.30
N ASP A 395 -6.79 14.29 14.12
CA ASP A 395 -7.34 12.99 13.77
C ASP A 395 -8.47 13.11 12.72
N SER A 396 -8.76 12.00 12.06
CA SER A 396 -9.86 11.86 11.11
C SER A 396 -11.20 12.26 11.76
N PRO A 397 -12.00 13.15 11.14
CA PRO A 397 -13.34 13.48 11.65
C PRO A 397 -14.28 12.27 11.80
N ASP A 398 -14.00 11.18 11.08
CA ASP A 398 -14.76 9.93 11.13
C ASP A 398 -14.08 8.82 11.93
N GLU A 399 -13.02 9.12 12.68
CA GLU A 399 -12.19 8.19 13.46
C GLU A 399 -13.03 7.11 14.19
N LYS A 400 -13.99 7.54 15.00
CA LYS A 400 -14.86 6.65 15.78
C LYS A 400 -15.61 5.64 14.89
N GLY A 401 -15.98 6.05 13.69
CA GLY A 401 -16.63 5.20 12.70
C GLY A 401 -15.65 4.27 12.00
N LEU A 402 -14.47 4.76 11.63
CA LEU A 402 -13.37 3.99 11.06
C LEU A 402 -12.94 2.88 12.02
N LYS A 403 -12.52 3.22 13.25
CA LYS A 403 -12.14 2.25 14.29
C LYS A 403 -13.19 1.16 14.51
N LYS A 404 -14.48 1.53 14.53
CA LYS A 404 -15.58 0.59 14.73
C LYS A 404 -15.78 -0.39 13.57
N VAL A 405 -15.53 0.04 12.34
CA VAL A 405 -15.68 -0.83 11.16
C VAL A 405 -14.43 -1.69 11.01
N GLY A 406 -13.24 -1.11 11.16
CA GLY A 406 -11.97 -1.83 11.20
C GLY A 406 -11.92 -2.92 12.27
N ALA A 407 -12.34 -2.63 13.51
CA ALA A 407 -12.44 -3.65 14.56
C ALA A 407 -13.35 -4.84 14.22
N LYS A 408 -14.40 -4.63 13.41
CA LYS A 408 -15.24 -5.73 12.95
C LYS A 408 -14.57 -6.57 11.89
N MET A 409 -13.78 -5.95 11.02
CA MET A 409 -12.98 -6.64 10.01
C MET A 409 -11.86 -7.43 10.67
N ALA A 410 -11.11 -6.81 11.58
CA ALA A 410 -10.06 -7.43 12.40
C ALA A 410 -10.56 -8.65 13.18
N ALA A 411 -11.78 -8.57 13.74
CA ALA A 411 -12.39 -9.71 14.42
C ALA A 411 -12.64 -10.93 13.51
N GLN A 412 -12.55 -10.76 12.18
CA GLN A 412 -12.68 -11.82 11.18
C GLN A 412 -11.34 -12.29 10.62
N ASN A 413 -10.18 -11.83 11.08
CA ASN A 413 -8.90 -12.37 10.59
C ASN A 413 -7.79 -12.35 11.67
N GLY A 414 -8.06 -11.81 12.86
CA GLY A 414 -7.08 -11.73 13.94
C GLY A 414 -6.08 -10.58 13.79
N TYR A 415 -6.28 -9.70 12.81
CA TYR A 415 -5.35 -8.60 12.54
C TYR A 415 -5.50 -7.46 13.54
N SER A 416 -4.43 -6.69 13.74
CA SER A 416 -4.45 -5.48 14.57
C SER A 416 -5.09 -4.31 13.84
N ASN A 417 -6.01 -3.61 14.50
CA ASN A 417 -6.71 -2.45 13.92
C ASN A 417 -6.17 -1.14 14.52
N GLN A 418 -5.29 -0.46 13.80
CA GLN A 418 -4.51 0.69 14.28
C GLN A 418 -4.39 1.78 13.21
N HIS A 419 -4.01 3.00 13.57
CA HIS A 419 -3.72 4.04 12.58
C HIS A 419 -2.47 3.68 11.76
N GLY A 420 -2.37 4.21 10.54
CA GLY A 420 -1.16 4.05 9.72
C GLY A 420 0.09 4.58 10.43
N TRP A 421 -0.02 5.76 11.06
CA TRP A 421 1.10 6.41 11.77
C TRP A 421 1.62 5.62 12.98
N GLN A 422 0.84 4.68 13.53
CA GLN A 422 1.29 3.84 14.65
C GLN A 422 2.37 2.83 14.23
N LEU A 423 2.61 2.66 12.93
CA LEU A 423 3.83 2.03 12.42
C LEU A 423 4.93 3.09 12.29
N TYR A 424 4.64 4.11 11.50
CA TYR A 424 5.43 5.31 11.26
C TYR A 424 4.58 6.26 10.43
N ASP A 425 4.86 7.57 10.47
CA ASP A 425 4.14 8.53 9.62
C ASP A 425 4.24 8.15 8.14
N THR A 426 3.13 8.20 7.43
CA THR A 426 3.02 7.91 5.99
C THR A 426 2.18 8.98 5.31
N THR A 427 2.69 9.51 4.19
CA THR A 427 1.96 10.48 3.36
C THR A 427 1.89 10.04 1.90
N GLY A 428 0.88 10.54 1.19
CA GLY A 428 0.65 10.16 -0.20
C GLY A 428 0.16 8.72 -0.39
N THR A 429 -0.53 8.15 0.61
CA THR A 429 -1.15 6.83 0.52
C THR A 429 -2.53 6.87 -0.15
N THR A 430 -2.95 5.73 -0.71
CA THR A 430 -4.17 5.60 -1.51
C THR A 430 -5.44 5.84 -0.71
N GLU A 431 -5.53 5.20 0.46
CA GLU A 431 -6.67 5.20 1.36
C GLU A 431 -6.90 6.56 2.01
N ASP A 432 -5.82 7.26 2.40
CA ASP A 432 -5.89 8.62 2.93
C ASP A 432 -6.37 9.61 1.87
N TRP A 433 -5.80 9.54 0.65
CA TRP A 433 -6.27 10.39 -0.44
C TRP A 433 -7.75 10.11 -0.76
N SER A 434 -8.14 8.85 -0.90
CA SER A 434 -9.52 8.48 -1.22
C SER A 434 -10.51 8.95 -0.15
N TYR A 435 -10.15 8.78 1.13
CA TYR A 435 -10.93 9.30 2.25
C TYR A 435 -11.04 10.83 2.20
N ASN A 436 -9.93 11.52 2.02
CA ASN A 436 -9.90 12.98 1.99
C ASN A 436 -10.59 13.58 0.76
N ALA A 437 -10.59 12.91 -0.39
CA ALA A 437 -11.25 13.36 -1.61
C ALA A 437 -12.77 13.09 -1.59
N THR A 438 -13.19 11.93 -1.09
CA THR A 438 -14.56 11.42 -1.24
C THR A 438 -15.36 11.34 0.06
N GLY A 439 -14.72 11.31 1.22
CA GLY A 439 -15.33 10.97 2.50
C GLY A 439 -15.84 9.52 2.60
N GLY A 440 -15.60 8.67 1.60
CA GLY A 440 -15.74 7.22 1.70
C GLY A 440 -14.65 6.66 2.62
N TYR A 441 -14.94 5.59 3.36
CA TYR A 441 -13.92 5.03 4.27
C TYR A 441 -12.83 4.32 3.46
N GLY A 442 -11.57 4.52 3.86
CA GLY A 442 -10.40 3.86 3.30
C GLY A 442 -9.71 3.00 4.36
N TYR A 443 -9.16 1.86 3.96
CA TYR A 443 -8.28 1.03 4.79
C TYR A 443 -7.13 0.47 3.97
N THR A 444 -6.03 0.19 4.65
CA THR A 444 -4.94 -0.65 4.15
C THR A 444 -4.91 -1.95 4.93
N PHE A 445 -4.81 -3.08 4.23
CA PHE A 445 -4.65 -4.40 4.85
C PHE A 445 -3.22 -4.85 4.65
N GLU A 446 -2.49 -5.18 5.71
CA GLU A 446 -1.21 -5.88 5.63
C GLU A 446 -1.46 -7.37 5.86
N ILE A 447 -1.47 -8.15 4.78
CA ILE A 447 -1.90 -9.55 4.79
C ILE A 447 -0.74 -10.46 5.18
N GLY A 448 -0.97 -11.39 6.11
CA GLY A 448 0.04 -12.37 6.55
C GLY A 448 1.00 -11.81 7.59
N PRO A 449 1.72 -12.68 8.32
CA PRO A 449 2.54 -12.27 9.46
C PRO A 449 3.92 -11.70 9.10
N ASP A 450 4.66 -12.33 8.19
CA ASP A 450 6.13 -12.15 8.13
C ASP A 450 6.81 -12.40 6.77
N GLU A 451 6.10 -12.84 5.72
CA GLU A 451 6.72 -13.12 4.41
C GLU A 451 5.97 -12.45 3.25
N PHE A 452 6.73 -11.98 2.24
CA PHE A 452 6.18 -11.48 0.98
C PHE A 452 5.63 -12.61 0.08
N HIS A 453 6.27 -13.78 0.11
CA HIS A 453 5.95 -14.95 -0.71
C HIS A 453 5.82 -16.22 0.16
N PRO A 454 4.88 -16.26 1.13
CA PRO A 454 4.67 -17.44 1.97
C PRO A 454 4.21 -18.64 1.12
N PRO A 455 4.26 -19.88 1.66
CA PRO A 455 3.57 -21.01 1.06
C PRO A 455 2.13 -20.68 0.67
N TYR A 456 1.69 -21.15 -0.50
CA TYR A 456 0.39 -20.76 -1.05
C TYR A 456 -0.79 -21.26 -0.18
N GLU A 457 -0.62 -22.37 0.54
CA GLU A 457 -1.60 -22.86 1.51
C GLU A 457 -1.90 -21.82 2.61
N ASP A 458 -0.91 -21.01 3.01
CA ASP A 458 -1.13 -19.93 3.99
C ASP A 458 -2.03 -18.83 3.42
N VAL A 459 -1.90 -18.53 2.12
CA VAL A 459 -2.78 -17.57 1.42
C VAL A 459 -4.21 -18.12 1.37
N VAL A 460 -4.37 -19.42 1.12
CA VAL A 460 -5.67 -20.11 1.15
C VAL A 460 -6.31 -19.98 2.54
N ASP A 461 -5.54 -20.29 3.58
CA ASP A 461 -5.99 -20.26 4.97
C ASP A 461 -6.36 -18.85 5.45
N GLN A 462 -5.55 -17.83 5.12
CA GLN A 462 -5.83 -16.43 5.44
C GLN A 462 -7.09 -15.92 4.75
N TYR A 463 -7.31 -16.29 3.48
CA TYR A 463 -8.51 -15.86 2.75
C TYR A 463 -9.77 -16.50 3.34
N LEU A 464 -9.76 -17.82 3.54
CA LEU A 464 -10.93 -18.59 3.99
C LEU A 464 -11.17 -18.50 5.49
N GLY A 465 -10.15 -18.21 6.28
CA GLY A 465 -10.17 -18.39 7.73
C GLY A 465 -10.11 -19.87 8.08
N ALA A 466 -9.12 -20.57 7.53
CA ALA A 466 -8.79 -21.96 7.85
C ALA A 466 -7.41 -22.01 8.54
N GLY A 467 -6.91 -23.20 8.85
CA GLY A 467 -5.66 -23.38 9.61
C GLY A 467 -5.63 -22.58 10.92
N GLU A 468 -4.58 -21.77 11.09
CA GLU A 468 -4.39 -20.87 12.24
C GLU A 468 -5.50 -19.80 12.37
N TYR A 469 -6.21 -19.52 11.28
CA TYR A 469 -7.28 -18.52 11.19
C TYR A 469 -8.70 -19.14 11.25
N ALA A 470 -8.82 -20.40 11.71
CA ALA A 470 -10.08 -21.17 11.70
C ALA A 470 -11.34 -20.39 12.14
N GLY A 471 -12.28 -20.22 11.21
CA GLY A 471 -13.56 -19.52 11.39
C GLY A 471 -13.54 -18.01 11.12
N LYS A 472 -12.40 -17.45 10.70
CA LYS A 472 -12.13 -16.01 10.56
C LYS A 472 -11.11 -15.74 9.43
N GLY A 473 -11.56 -15.42 8.21
CA GLY A 473 -10.67 -15.01 7.11
C GLY A 473 -10.95 -13.63 6.49
N ASN A 474 -10.01 -13.17 5.65
CA ASN A 474 -10.11 -11.89 4.92
C ASN A 474 -11.38 -11.79 4.06
N ARG A 475 -11.88 -12.92 3.54
CA ARG A 475 -13.16 -12.99 2.83
C ARG A 475 -14.31 -12.38 3.64
N GLU A 476 -14.41 -12.70 4.93
CA GLU A 476 -15.48 -12.19 5.79
C GLU A 476 -15.30 -10.70 6.11
N ALA A 477 -14.06 -10.25 6.27
CA ALA A 477 -13.72 -8.83 6.39
C ALA A 477 -14.17 -8.03 5.14
N TYR A 478 -13.92 -8.52 3.93
CA TYR A 478 -14.38 -7.85 2.70
C TYR A 478 -15.90 -7.78 2.58
N PHE A 479 -16.64 -8.81 3.03
CA PHE A 479 -18.10 -8.70 3.09
C PHE A 479 -18.58 -7.68 4.13
N ILE A 480 -17.86 -7.46 5.23
CA ILE A 480 -18.14 -6.40 6.20
C ILE A 480 -17.95 -5.03 5.54
N ALA A 481 -16.85 -4.85 4.81
CA ALA A 481 -16.55 -3.65 4.03
C ALA A 481 -17.65 -3.38 2.98
N LEU A 482 -18.06 -4.38 2.20
CA LEU A 482 -19.14 -4.28 1.23
C LEU A 482 -20.48 -3.94 1.89
N LYS A 483 -20.80 -4.54 3.04
CA LYS A 483 -22.01 -4.21 3.80
C LYS A 483 -22.00 -2.77 4.29
N HIS A 484 -20.85 -2.25 4.69
CA HIS A 484 -20.68 -0.84 5.06
C HIS A 484 -20.85 0.08 3.85
N ALA A 485 -20.22 -0.24 2.72
CA ALA A 485 -20.29 0.54 1.49
C ALA A 485 -21.74 0.81 1.05
N ILE A 486 -22.64 -0.16 1.21
CA ILE A 486 -24.05 -0.02 0.80
C ILE A 486 -24.96 0.63 1.86
N ASP A 487 -24.45 0.93 3.06
CA ASP A 487 -25.25 1.46 4.15
C ASP A 487 -25.41 2.98 4.04
N THR A 488 -26.62 3.39 3.65
CA THR A 488 -27.01 4.79 3.44
C THR A 488 -26.87 5.72 4.64
N LYS A 489 -26.60 5.19 5.83
CA LYS A 489 -26.21 6.02 6.99
C LYS A 489 -24.86 6.72 6.77
N TYR A 490 -23.98 6.15 5.95
CA TYR A 490 -22.61 6.61 5.77
C TYR A 490 -22.39 7.42 4.50
N HIS A 491 -23.43 7.76 3.75
CA HIS A 491 -23.30 8.58 2.55
C HIS A 491 -24.61 9.32 2.26
N GLY A 492 -24.55 10.30 1.36
CA GLY A 492 -25.73 11.02 0.89
C GLY A 492 -26.60 10.18 -0.03
N VAL A 493 -27.88 10.54 -0.14
CA VAL A 493 -28.81 9.96 -1.11
C VAL A 493 -29.62 11.06 -1.81
N LEU A 494 -29.52 11.15 -3.13
CA LEU A 494 -30.38 11.99 -3.97
C LEU A 494 -31.51 11.16 -4.56
N LYS A 495 -32.74 11.48 -4.19
CA LYS A 495 -33.95 10.87 -4.74
C LYS A 495 -34.67 11.88 -5.60
N GLY A 496 -34.90 11.58 -6.87
CA GLY A 496 -35.53 12.60 -7.70
C GLY A 496 -36.21 12.13 -8.96
N LYS A 497 -36.71 13.14 -9.67
CA LYS A 497 -37.34 13.01 -10.99
C LYS A 497 -36.65 13.93 -11.98
N ALA A 498 -36.49 13.45 -13.21
CA ALA A 498 -35.92 14.17 -14.34
C ALA A 498 -36.48 13.57 -15.64
N PRO A 499 -36.37 14.27 -16.79
CA PRO A 499 -36.75 13.69 -18.08
C PRO A 499 -36.03 12.38 -18.35
N LYS A 500 -36.70 11.45 -19.02
CA LYS A 500 -36.09 10.19 -19.46
C LYS A 500 -34.88 10.50 -20.36
N GLY A 501 -33.76 9.82 -20.13
CA GLY A 501 -32.54 9.98 -20.91
C GLY A 501 -31.70 11.20 -20.54
N ALA A 502 -32.18 12.06 -19.63
CA ALA A 502 -31.36 13.14 -19.10
C ALA A 502 -30.17 12.58 -18.31
N THR A 503 -29.01 13.23 -18.46
CA THR A 503 -27.82 12.97 -17.64
C THR A 503 -27.83 13.93 -16.46
N ILE A 504 -27.73 13.39 -15.25
CA ILE A 504 -27.57 14.19 -14.04
C ILE A 504 -26.13 14.02 -13.59
N ARG A 505 -25.38 15.11 -13.51
CA ARG A 505 -23.95 15.09 -13.20
C ARG A 505 -23.65 15.93 -11.95
N LEU A 506 -22.72 15.44 -11.15
CA LEU A 506 -22.21 16.09 -9.96
C LEU A 506 -20.71 16.23 -10.12
N ARG A 507 -20.26 17.48 -10.18
CA ARG A 507 -18.85 17.82 -10.19
C ARG A 507 -18.52 18.64 -8.96
N LYS A 508 -17.37 18.38 -8.35
CA LYS A 508 -16.80 19.22 -7.29
C LYS A 508 -15.32 19.33 -7.55
N ASP A 509 -14.89 20.52 -7.93
CA ASP A 509 -13.48 20.90 -8.04
C ASP A 509 -13.01 21.41 -6.67
N PHE A 510 -11.78 21.09 -6.28
CA PHE A 510 -11.20 21.45 -4.99
C PHE A 510 -9.68 21.40 -5.02
N ASP A 511 -9.04 22.15 -4.14
CA ASP A 511 -7.61 22.01 -3.87
C ASP A 511 -7.40 20.99 -2.76
N SER A 512 -6.49 20.06 -3.00
CA SER A 512 -6.05 19.05 -2.03
C SER A 512 -4.67 19.44 -1.49
N PRO A 513 -4.49 19.49 -0.16
CA PRO A 513 -3.22 19.90 0.42
C PRO A 513 -2.13 18.85 0.16
N THR A 514 -0.97 19.33 -0.26
CA THR A 514 0.30 18.62 -0.15
C THR A 514 1.05 19.17 1.07
N TRP A 515 2.21 18.60 1.41
CA TRP A 515 2.95 19.07 2.59
C TRP A 515 3.50 20.50 2.45
N ASP A 516 3.95 20.86 1.25
CA ASP A 516 4.53 22.18 0.98
C ASP A 516 3.61 23.11 0.18
N SER A 517 2.44 22.62 -0.28
CA SER A 517 1.55 23.34 -1.21
C SER A 517 0.14 22.71 -1.27
N SER A 518 -0.47 22.74 -2.45
CA SER A 518 -1.70 22.03 -2.79
C SER A 518 -1.69 21.71 -4.29
N PHE A 519 -2.59 20.83 -4.72
CA PHE A 519 -2.83 20.54 -6.13
C PHE A 519 -4.34 20.52 -6.43
N GLU A 520 -4.69 20.86 -7.68
CA GLU A 520 -6.08 20.83 -8.14
C GLU A 520 -6.56 19.37 -8.30
N ASP A 521 -7.72 19.09 -7.71
CA ASP A 521 -8.37 17.79 -7.71
C ASP A 521 -9.89 17.99 -7.94
N PHE A 522 -10.59 16.93 -8.34
CA PHE A 522 -12.03 16.98 -8.50
C PHE A 522 -12.65 15.60 -8.37
N VAL A 523 -13.93 15.56 -7.98
CA VAL A 523 -14.78 14.39 -8.20
C VAL A 523 -15.86 14.74 -9.20
N ASP A 524 -16.10 13.86 -10.16
CA ASP A 524 -17.00 14.13 -11.29
C ASP A 524 -17.70 12.85 -11.75
N SER A 525 -18.97 12.73 -11.39
CA SER A 525 -19.75 11.52 -11.60
C SER A 525 -21.13 11.86 -12.17
N SER A 526 -21.72 10.93 -12.92
CA SER A 526 -23.02 11.16 -13.54
C SER A 526 -23.87 9.90 -13.59
N ILE A 527 -25.18 10.10 -13.69
CA ILE A 527 -26.15 9.03 -13.90
C ILE A 527 -27.04 9.36 -15.09
N THR A 528 -27.53 8.33 -15.78
CA THR A 528 -28.55 8.49 -16.82
C THR A 528 -29.92 8.13 -16.28
N VAL A 529 -30.89 9.04 -16.45
CA VAL A 529 -32.24 8.87 -15.91
C VAL A 529 -33.00 7.83 -16.73
N GLY A 530 -33.35 6.72 -16.08
CA GLY A 530 -34.06 5.62 -16.71
C GLY A 530 -35.48 5.96 -17.20
N LYS A 531 -36.10 4.99 -17.90
CA LYS A 531 -37.41 5.15 -18.59
C LYS A 531 -38.55 5.70 -17.72
N LYS A 532 -38.52 5.45 -16.41
CA LYS A 532 -39.55 5.91 -15.45
C LYS A 532 -39.36 7.37 -15.00
N GLY A 533 -38.32 8.07 -15.46
CA GLY A 533 -38.05 9.47 -15.10
C GLY A 533 -37.73 9.66 -13.61
N ARG A 534 -37.20 8.62 -12.95
CA ARG A 534 -36.88 8.61 -11.51
C ARG A 534 -35.47 8.10 -11.30
N PHE A 535 -34.78 8.66 -10.31
CA PHE A 535 -33.46 8.23 -9.89
C PHE A 535 -33.33 8.15 -8.36
N ASN A 536 -32.40 7.30 -7.92
CA ASN A 536 -31.97 7.16 -6.54
C ASN A 536 -30.45 6.99 -6.57
N TRP A 537 -29.73 8.08 -6.29
CA TRP A 537 -28.29 8.18 -6.46
C TRP A 537 -27.62 8.28 -5.10
N ILE A 538 -26.70 7.36 -4.79
CA ILE A 538 -25.78 7.49 -3.69
C ILE A 538 -24.76 8.56 -4.01
N VAL A 539 -24.50 9.46 -3.07
CA VAL A 539 -23.55 10.55 -3.28
C VAL A 539 -22.61 10.63 -2.09
N ASN A 540 -21.31 10.73 -2.38
CA ASN A 540 -20.31 11.10 -1.39
C ASN A 540 -20.68 12.40 -0.64
N PRO A 541 -20.32 12.56 0.65
CA PRO A 541 -20.54 13.83 1.35
C PRO A 541 -19.92 15.00 0.58
N SER A 542 -20.65 16.12 0.48
CA SER A 542 -20.19 17.26 -0.30
C SER A 542 -18.96 17.92 0.30
N THR A 543 -18.90 18.03 1.63
CA THR A 543 -17.74 18.54 2.36
C THR A 543 -16.76 17.41 2.63
N ARG A 544 -15.52 17.56 2.14
CA ARG A 544 -14.42 16.61 2.36
C ARG A 544 -13.94 16.58 3.82
N PRO A 545 -13.43 15.44 4.33
CA PRO A 545 -12.86 15.35 5.67
C PRO A 545 -11.77 16.38 5.97
N VAL A 546 -10.81 16.54 5.04
CA VAL A 546 -9.64 17.43 5.20
C VAL A 546 -9.99 18.91 5.43
N VAL A 547 -11.19 19.36 5.02
CA VAL A 547 -11.67 20.74 5.22
C VAL A 547 -12.74 20.85 6.31
N MET A 548 -13.10 19.75 6.98
CA MET A 548 -14.04 19.79 8.10
C MET A 548 -13.42 20.51 9.29
N GLY A 549 -14.27 21.05 10.16
CA GLY A 549 -13.79 21.70 11.35
C GLY A 549 -13.18 20.66 12.29
N LYS A 550 -11.92 20.87 12.66
CA LYS A 550 -11.19 20.03 13.62
C LYS A 550 -11.07 20.74 14.96
N LYS A 551 -11.07 19.94 16.03
CA LYS A 551 -10.57 20.38 17.33
C LYS A 551 -9.05 20.33 17.21
N VAL A 552 -8.39 21.44 17.49
CA VAL A 552 -6.93 21.49 17.59
C VAL A 552 -6.62 21.61 19.06
N ASP A 553 -5.95 20.60 19.58
CA ASP A 553 -5.48 20.58 20.93
C ASP A 553 -4.01 21.01 20.91
N GLU A 554 -3.76 22.27 21.26
CA GLU A 554 -2.42 22.76 21.51
C GLU A 554 -2.02 22.26 22.90
N LEU A 555 -1.12 21.30 22.95
CA LEU A 555 -0.56 20.81 24.20
C LEU A 555 0.19 21.94 24.90
N ALA A 556 0.00 22.05 26.22
CA ALA A 556 0.87 22.91 27.01
C ALA A 556 2.32 22.45 26.90
N ASP A 557 3.26 23.40 26.85
CA ASP A 557 4.70 23.11 26.73
C ASP A 557 5.25 22.20 27.85
N ALA A 558 4.56 22.14 29.00
CA ALA A 558 4.92 21.29 30.13
C ALA A 558 3.70 20.53 30.68
N PRO A 559 3.88 19.28 31.15
CA PRO A 559 2.82 18.51 31.78
C PRO A 559 2.44 19.11 33.14
N PHE A 560 1.16 19.03 33.52
CA PHE A 560 0.70 19.44 34.86
C PHE A 560 0.97 18.36 35.93
N ALA A 561 1.22 17.12 35.51
CA ALA A 561 1.71 16.04 36.34
C ALA A 561 2.59 15.14 35.48
N SER A 562 3.75 14.73 36.00
CA SER A 562 4.59 13.77 35.33
C SER A 562 5.20 12.79 36.33
N GLU A 563 5.60 11.63 35.83
CA GLU A 563 6.33 10.61 36.56
C GLU A 563 7.36 10.00 35.63
N THR A 564 8.59 9.90 36.12
CA THR A 564 9.68 9.22 35.42
C THR A 564 9.90 7.88 36.10
N ILE A 565 9.83 6.80 35.34
CA ILE A 565 9.97 5.44 35.82
C ILE A 565 11.20 4.84 35.14
N GLU A 566 12.21 4.54 35.96
CA GLU A 566 13.39 3.81 35.52
C GLU A 566 13.12 2.31 35.65
N GLY A 567 13.43 1.56 34.60
CA GLY A 567 13.21 0.12 34.59
C GLY A 567 14.29 -0.64 33.86
N SER A 568 14.23 -1.96 33.99
CA SER A 568 15.03 -2.88 33.20
C SER A 568 14.26 -4.15 32.91
N VAL A 569 14.56 -4.79 31.79
CA VAL A 569 14.02 -6.12 31.47
C VAL A 569 15.18 -7.09 31.30
N THR A 570 15.10 -8.25 31.94
CA THR A 570 16.11 -9.29 31.77
C THR A 570 15.50 -10.39 30.93
N VAL A 571 16.11 -10.70 29.77
CA VAL A 571 15.76 -11.72 28.76
C VAL A 571 15.06 -11.14 27.51
N PRO A 572 15.74 -11.10 26.33
CA PRO A 572 15.13 -10.82 25.03
C PRO A 572 14.03 -11.83 24.67
N GLY A 573 12.94 -11.37 24.06
CA GLY A 573 11.87 -12.22 23.50
C GLY A 573 10.96 -12.93 24.51
N VAL A 574 11.14 -12.71 25.82
CA VAL A 574 10.33 -13.35 26.88
C VAL A 574 10.03 -12.40 28.06
N GLY A 575 10.65 -11.22 28.11
CA GLY A 575 10.54 -10.32 29.25
C GLY A 575 9.54 -9.17 29.02
N THR A 576 8.52 -9.08 29.87
CA THR A 576 7.68 -7.88 30.00
C THR A 576 7.93 -7.28 31.38
N ALA A 577 8.28 -6.00 31.42
CA ALA A 577 8.29 -5.24 32.65
C ALA A 577 7.02 -4.39 32.74
N THR A 578 6.25 -4.62 33.80
CA THR A 578 4.97 -3.98 34.01
C THR A 578 5.09 -2.91 35.10
N HIS A 579 4.65 -1.70 34.78
CA HIS A 579 4.56 -0.57 35.70
C HIS A 579 3.11 -0.14 35.88
N GLU A 580 2.73 0.22 37.10
CA GLU A 580 1.43 0.84 37.35
C GLU A 580 1.61 2.36 37.53
N TYR A 581 0.88 3.14 36.74
CA TYR A 581 0.79 4.59 36.89
C TYR A 581 -0.63 4.98 37.33
N VAL A 582 -0.76 5.77 38.39
CA VAL A 582 -2.07 6.20 38.91
C VAL A 582 -2.35 7.66 38.55
N ALA A 583 -3.14 7.85 37.49
CA ALA A 583 -3.64 9.15 37.08
C ALA A 583 -4.74 9.63 38.03
N LYS A 584 -4.38 10.53 38.96
CA LYS A 584 -5.32 11.08 39.97
C LYS A 584 -6.43 11.95 39.36
N LYS A 585 -6.19 12.48 38.16
CA LYS A 585 -7.11 13.33 37.41
C LYS A 585 -7.05 12.93 35.93
N ALA A 586 -8.15 13.16 35.22
CA ALA A 586 -8.15 13.05 33.77
C ALA A 586 -7.27 14.15 33.16
N SER A 587 -6.67 13.86 32.00
CA SER A 587 -5.89 14.80 31.20
C SER A 587 -6.44 14.89 29.79
N ASP A 588 -6.20 16.02 29.12
CA ASP A 588 -6.62 16.17 27.72
C ASP A 588 -5.76 15.28 26.82
N VAL A 589 -4.47 15.16 27.11
CA VAL A 589 -3.58 14.13 26.54
C VAL A 589 -2.70 13.59 27.66
N MET A 590 -2.59 12.28 27.75
CA MET A 590 -1.50 11.62 28.47
C MET A 590 -0.52 11.09 27.44
N ARG A 591 0.74 11.50 27.55
CA ARG A 591 1.81 11.01 26.70
C ARG A 591 2.73 10.15 27.55
N ILE A 592 3.05 8.98 27.05
CA ILE A 592 3.95 8.04 27.71
C ILE A 592 5.08 7.83 26.72
N ASP A 593 6.21 8.47 27.00
CA ASP A 593 7.44 8.31 26.23
C ASP A 593 8.29 7.23 26.89
N LEU A 594 8.71 6.24 26.13
CA LEU A 594 9.69 5.26 26.54
C LEU A 594 10.98 5.57 25.79
N THR A 595 12.04 5.84 26.52
CA THR A 595 13.36 6.15 25.96
C THR A 595 14.41 5.28 26.61
N TRP A 596 15.49 5.02 25.90
CA TRP A 596 16.61 4.24 26.40
C TRP A 596 17.88 4.70 25.68
N PRO A 597 19.06 4.55 26.30
CA PRO A 597 20.31 5.12 25.80
C PRO A 597 20.97 4.26 24.72
N THR A 598 20.47 3.04 24.55
CA THR A 598 21.05 1.97 23.76
C THR A 598 20.23 1.73 22.51
N PRO A 599 20.76 0.93 21.59
CA PRO A 599 20.03 0.56 20.43
C PRO A 599 19.13 -0.68 20.68
N ASP A 600 18.34 -0.69 21.75
CA ASP A 600 17.58 -1.84 22.24
C ASP A 600 16.08 -1.83 21.91
N ASP A 601 15.50 -2.90 21.34
CA ASP A 601 14.07 -2.91 20.99
C ASP A 601 13.14 -3.13 22.19
N LEU A 602 12.46 -2.07 22.60
CA LEU A 602 11.46 -2.09 23.66
C LEU A 602 10.13 -1.57 23.12
N ASP A 603 9.12 -2.43 23.04
CA ASP A 603 7.77 -1.98 22.71
C ASP A 603 7.08 -1.41 23.96
N LEU A 604 6.12 -0.53 23.71
CA LEU A 604 5.28 0.08 24.72
C LEU A 604 3.82 -0.30 24.48
N ALA A 605 3.24 -1.05 25.42
CA ALA A 605 1.80 -1.28 25.46
C ALA A 605 1.21 -0.63 26.72
N VAL A 606 0.11 0.11 26.56
CA VAL A 606 -0.54 0.81 27.66
C VAL A 606 -1.99 0.39 27.78
N TYR A 607 -2.39 -0.02 28.98
CA TYR A 607 -3.73 -0.48 29.30
C TYR A 607 -4.34 0.36 30.42
N LEU A 608 -5.65 0.59 30.37
CA LEU A 608 -6.43 1.13 31.47
C LEU A 608 -7.08 -0.03 32.23
N LYS A 609 -6.79 -0.13 33.53
CA LYS A 609 -7.34 -1.16 34.42
C LYS A 609 -8.79 -0.86 34.78
N LYS A 610 -9.71 -1.76 34.45
CA LYS A 610 -11.15 -1.69 34.78
C LYS A 610 -11.57 -2.92 35.56
N GLY A 611 -11.42 -2.88 36.89
CA GLY A 611 -11.58 -4.06 37.72
C GLY A 611 -10.43 -5.03 37.45
N ASP A 612 -10.77 -6.26 37.04
CA ASP A 612 -9.78 -7.30 36.68
C ASP A 612 -9.46 -7.31 35.16
N GLU A 613 -10.12 -6.46 34.36
CA GLU A 613 -9.92 -6.38 32.91
C GLU A 613 -8.92 -5.26 32.55
N LEU A 614 -8.02 -5.54 31.60
CA LEU A 614 -7.14 -4.55 30.98
C LEU A 614 -7.75 -4.11 29.63
N VAL A 615 -8.01 -2.80 29.50
CA VAL A 615 -8.47 -2.22 28.23
C VAL A 615 -7.29 -1.52 27.57
N GLU A 616 -6.85 -2.02 26.42
CA GLU A 616 -5.77 -1.39 25.66
C GLU A 616 -6.11 0.05 25.27
N MET A 617 -5.22 0.97 25.63
CA MET A 617 -5.32 2.39 25.37
C MET A 617 -4.45 2.82 24.20
N GLY A 618 -3.33 2.12 23.99
CA GLY A 618 -2.48 2.27 22.83
C GLY A 618 -1.26 1.36 22.93
N THR A 619 -0.68 1.09 21.77
CA THR A 619 0.60 0.40 21.62
C THR A 619 1.47 1.23 20.68
N SER A 620 2.78 1.16 20.90
CA SER A 620 3.82 1.74 20.07
C SER A 620 4.93 0.71 19.98
N GLY A 621 5.29 0.36 18.76
CA GLY A 621 6.42 -0.50 18.42
C GLY A 621 7.07 0.12 17.19
N ASN A 622 7.69 1.28 17.40
CA ASN A 622 8.36 2.04 16.36
C ASN A 622 9.57 1.27 15.87
N LEU A 623 10.02 1.62 14.66
CA LEU A 623 11.33 1.24 14.16
C LEU A 623 12.36 1.49 15.25
N PRO A 624 12.91 0.44 15.82
CA PRO A 624 13.42 0.70 17.14
C PRO A 624 14.74 1.53 17.12
N GLY A 625 15.04 2.21 18.22
CA GLY A 625 16.08 3.26 18.34
C GLY A 625 15.50 4.63 18.26
N SER A 626 14.29 4.64 17.76
CA SER A 626 13.25 5.55 18.18
C SER A 626 12.79 5.14 19.57
N GLY A 627 12.62 6.11 20.47
CA GLY A 627 11.82 5.86 21.66
C GLY A 627 10.37 5.54 21.27
N GLU A 628 9.65 4.87 22.15
CA GLU A 628 8.22 4.64 21.95
C GLU A 628 7.41 5.79 22.52
N ALA A 629 6.28 6.08 21.89
CA ALA A 629 5.36 7.08 22.41
C ALA A 629 3.93 6.60 22.24
N VAL A 630 3.23 6.44 23.35
CA VAL A 630 1.78 6.26 23.34
C VAL A 630 1.14 7.58 23.78
N GLU A 631 0.45 8.24 22.85
CA GLU A 631 -0.42 9.38 23.15
C GLU A 631 -1.86 8.89 23.36
N ILE A 632 -2.39 9.12 24.55
CA ILE A 632 -3.76 8.77 24.94
C ILE A 632 -4.57 10.07 25.02
N PRO A 633 -5.33 10.41 23.97
CA PRO A 633 -6.24 11.55 24.01
C PRO A 633 -7.41 11.30 24.96
N ASP A 634 -7.89 12.35 25.63
CA ASP A 634 -8.97 12.33 26.61
C ASP A 634 -8.77 11.27 27.71
N ALA A 635 -7.52 11.07 28.17
CA ALA A 635 -7.13 10.03 29.12
C ALA A 635 -7.89 10.18 30.46
N PRO A 636 -8.76 9.21 30.84
CA PRO A 636 -9.50 9.28 32.10
C PRO A 636 -8.57 9.13 33.32
N ALA A 637 -9.04 9.59 34.48
CA ALA A 637 -8.43 9.22 35.76
C ALA A 637 -8.56 7.71 35.97
N GLY A 638 -7.54 7.07 36.52
CA GLY A 638 -7.51 5.62 36.74
C GLY A 638 -6.09 5.08 36.89
N THR A 639 -6.01 3.75 37.01
CA THR A 639 -4.74 3.04 37.03
C THR A 639 -4.42 2.56 35.62
N TYR A 640 -3.28 3.01 35.11
CA TYR A 640 -2.72 2.57 33.85
C TYR A 640 -1.67 1.51 34.13
N VAL A 641 -1.68 0.46 33.31
CA VAL A 641 -0.67 -0.59 33.27
C VAL A 641 0.17 -0.32 32.04
N ILE A 642 1.44 -0.02 32.26
CA ILE A 642 2.43 0.27 31.22
C ILE A 642 3.31 -0.96 31.12
N GLU A 643 3.22 -1.65 30.01
CA GLU A 643 4.03 -2.82 29.70
C GLU A 643 5.15 -2.39 28.76
N VAL A 644 6.38 -2.48 29.26
CA VAL A 644 7.59 -2.37 28.47
C VAL A 644 7.99 -3.77 28.08
N ILE A 645 7.81 -4.09 26.81
CA ILE A 645 8.00 -5.43 26.28
C ILE A 645 9.39 -5.46 25.66
N ASN A 646 10.26 -6.33 26.17
CA ASN A 646 11.57 -6.54 25.57
C ASN A 646 11.43 -7.42 24.34
N TYR A 647 11.30 -6.76 23.19
CA TYR A 647 11.19 -7.43 21.92
C TYR A 647 12.56 -7.99 21.50
N ALA A 648 13.60 -7.15 21.52
CA ALA A 648 14.97 -7.53 21.14
C ALA A 648 16.03 -6.64 21.81
N SER A 649 16.18 -6.79 23.12
CA SER A 649 17.19 -6.07 23.91
C SER A 649 18.02 -6.99 24.81
N VAL A 650 19.34 -6.84 24.73
CA VAL A 650 20.34 -7.65 25.43
C VAL A 650 20.60 -7.17 26.87
N THR A 651 20.44 -5.87 27.14
CA THR A 651 20.58 -5.26 28.48
C THR A 651 19.79 -3.93 28.59
N PRO A 652 18.45 -3.93 28.48
CA PRO A 652 17.70 -2.69 28.44
C PRO A 652 17.58 -2.11 29.84
N THR A 653 18.24 -1.00 30.10
CA THR A 653 17.73 0.00 31.03
C THR A 653 16.96 1.04 30.25
N TYR A 654 15.80 1.43 30.73
CA TYR A 654 14.94 2.39 30.05
C TYR A 654 14.32 3.37 31.04
N THR A 655 13.89 4.49 30.47
CA THR A 655 13.18 5.56 31.14
C THR A 655 11.81 5.69 30.49
N VAL A 656 10.76 5.43 31.27
CA VAL A 656 9.39 5.81 30.89
C VAL A 656 9.09 7.18 31.48
N GLU A 657 8.79 8.16 30.64
CA GLU A 657 8.26 9.46 31.05
C GLU A 657 6.76 9.49 30.80
N VAL A 658 5.98 9.46 31.88
CA VAL A 658 4.55 9.68 31.82
C VAL A 658 4.29 11.16 32.04
N GLY A 659 3.67 11.83 31.07
CA GLY A 659 3.26 13.23 31.16
C GLY A 659 1.75 13.40 30.98
N GLN A 660 1.09 14.04 31.94
CA GLN A 660 -0.30 14.48 31.83
C GLN A 660 -0.33 15.94 31.40
N PHE A 661 -0.87 16.21 30.22
CA PHE A 661 -0.93 17.53 29.63
C PHE A 661 -2.35 18.09 29.66
N SER A 662 -2.43 19.39 29.93
CA SER A 662 -3.63 20.16 29.61
C SER A 662 -3.49 20.62 28.17
N ALA A 663 -4.55 20.52 27.40
CA ALA A 663 -4.60 21.07 26.06
C ALA A 663 -5.40 22.37 26.07
N LYS A 664 -4.88 23.38 25.40
CA LYS A 664 -5.71 24.51 25.00
C LYS A 664 -6.45 24.12 23.73
N SER A 665 -7.66 23.63 23.92
CA SER A 665 -8.53 23.29 22.80
C SER A 665 -8.99 24.55 22.07
N SER A 666 -8.61 24.67 20.80
CA SER A 666 -9.21 25.59 19.85
C SER A 666 -10.02 24.82 18.82
N LYS A 667 -10.94 25.51 18.14
CA LYS A 667 -11.69 24.92 17.03
C LYS A 667 -11.28 25.64 15.77
N VAL A 668 -10.68 24.90 14.84
CA VAL A 668 -10.51 25.39 13.48
C VAL A 668 -11.85 25.24 12.78
N LYS A 669 -12.36 26.37 12.29
CA LYS A 669 -13.64 26.37 11.58
C LYS A 669 -13.43 25.75 10.20
N GLY A 670 -14.14 24.66 9.93
CA GLY A 670 -14.13 24.03 8.61
C GLY A 670 -14.83 24.85 7.53
N THR A 671 -14.52 24.51 6.28
CA THR A 671 -15.13 25.07 5.09
C THR A 671 -16.20 24.12 4.56
N LYS A 672 -17.38 24.66 4.20
CA LYS A 672 -18.41 23.86 3.53
C LYS A 672 -18.18 23.87 2.04
N GLU A 673 -17.99 22.69 1.47
CA GLU A 673 -17.94 22.50 0.02
C GLU A 673 -19.29 22.02 -0.53
N SER A 674 -19.62 22.45 -1.75
CA SER A 674 -20.79 22.01 -2.51
C SER A 674 -20.37 21.32 -3.80
N TYR A 675 -21.19 20.37 -4.23
CA TYR A 675 -21.19 19.95 -5.63
C TYR A 675 -21.85 21.00 -6.51
N VAL A 676 -21.40 21.06 -7.76
CA VAL A 676 -22.15 21.58 -8.90
C VAL A 676 -22.99 20.44 -9.46
N LEU A 677 -24.32 20.57 -9.35
CA LEU A 677 -25.28 19.66 -9.97
C LEU A 677 -25.73 20.23 -11.32
N THR A 678 -25.53 19.47 -12.39
CA THR A 678 -26.08 19.77 -13.73
C THR A 678 -27.17 18.78 -14.12
N CYS A 679 -28.10 19.26 -14.95
CA CYS A 679 -28.96 18.39 -15.73
C CYS A 679 -28.71 18.64 -17.22
N GLU A 680 -28.42 17.57 -17.94
CA GLU A 680 -28.03 17.59 -19.33
C GLU A 680 -29.04 16.81 -20.18
N VAL A 681 -29.40 17.37 -21.34
CA VAL A 681 -30.26 16.74 -22.35
C VAL A 681 -29.57 16.91 -23.69
N ASP A 682 -29.44 15.81 -24.43
CA ASP A 682 -28.75 15.76 -25.74
C ASP A 682 -27.34 16.38 -25.69
N GLY A 683 -26.60 16.11 -24.60
CA GLY A 683 -25.23 16.61 -24.37
C GLY A 683 -25.14 18.09 -24.00
N LYS A 684 -26.26 18.81 -23.82
CA LYS A 684 -26.28 20.22 -23.44
C LYS A 684 -26.74 20.42 -22.00
N VAL A 685 -25.99 21.20 -21.23
CA VAL A 685 -26.35 21.60 -19.86
C VAL A 685 -27.56 22.53 -19.91
N GLN A 686 -28.68 22.06 -19.35
CA GLN A 686 -29.95 22.82 -19.28
C GLN A 686 -30.06 23.62 -17.98
N SER A 687 -29.49 23.10 -16.90
CA SER A 687 -29.42 23.80 -15.61
C SER A 687 -28.18 23.43 -14.83
N LYS A 688 -27.75 24.36 -13.99
CA LYS A 688 -26.63 24.24 -13.04
C LYS A 688 -27.06 24.82 -11.70
N LYS A 689 -26.79 24.11 -10.60
CA LYS A 689 -26.99 24.65 -9.24
C LYS A 689 -26.03 24.01 -8.24
N ASN A 690 -25.75 24.74 -7.16
CA ASN A 690 -24.96 24.20 -6.06
C ASN A 690 -25.80 23.24 -5.21
N LEU A 691 -25.19 22.14 -4.77
CA LEU A 691 -25.80 21.09 -3.97
C LEU A 691 -24.87 20.71 -2.82
N TYR A 692 -25.34 20.95 -1.61
CA TYR A 692 -24.73 20.44 -0.39
C TYR A 692 -25.38 19.11 -0.02
N ILE A 693 -24.64 18.11 0.44
CA ILE A 693 -25.22 16.89 1.00
C ILE A 693 -24.31 16.31 2.07
N ALA A 694 -24.86 16.05 3.25
CA ALA A 694 -24.10 15.48 4.36
C ALA A 694 -24.20 13.94 4.38
N ARG A 695 -23.29 13.30 5.11
CA ARG A 695 -23.34 11.87 5.45
C ARG A 695 -24.72 11.52 6.04
N GLY A 696 -25.35 10.46 5.54
CA GLY A 696 -26.67 10.00 6.01
C GLY A 696 -27.87 10.84 5.56
N GLN A 697 -27.65 11.95 4.83
CA GLN A 697 -28.73 12.83 4.41
C GLN A 697 -29.43 12.30 3.15
N VAL A 698 -30.77 12.34 3.15
CA VAL A 698 -31.59 12.12 1.95
C VAL A 698 -32.14 13.45 1.43
N LYS A 699 -31.81 13.82 0.19
CA LYS A 699 -32.38 14.99 -0.48
C LYS A 699 -33.32 14.60 -1.62
N LYS A 700 -34.47 15.25 -1.68
CA LYS A 700 -35.45 15.10 -2.76
C LYS A 700 -35.27 16.17 -3.83
N LEU A 701 -35.20 15.77 -5.10
CA LEU A 701 -35.01 16.68 -6.24
C LEU A 701 -36.12 16.50 -7.29
N ASP A 702 -36.65 17.61 -7.79
CA ASP A 702 -37.50 17.62 -8.99
C ASP A 702 -36.83 18.47 -10.06
N LEU A 703 -36.22 17.82 -11.04
CA LEU A 703 -35.46 18.45 -12.11
C LEU A 703 -36.27 18.50 -13.42
N ARG A 704 -37.52 18.03 -13.44
CA ARG A 704 -38.34 17.93 -14.67
C ARG A 704 -38.53 19.25 -15.43
N ARG A 705 -38.52 20.38 -14.71
CA ARG A 705 -38.59 21.73 -15.31
C ARG A 705 -37.21 22.31 -15.59
N ALA A 706 -36.23 22.02 -14.75
CA ALA A 706 -34.86 22.54 -14.87
C ALA A 706 -34.06 21.85 -15.99
N CYS A 707 -34.52 20.70 -16.47
CA CYS A 707 -33.93 19.95 -17.57
C CYS A 707 -34.60 20.24 -18.94
N ARG A 708 -35.42 21.30 -19.05
CA ARG A 708 -36.18 21.62 -20.27
C ARG A 708 -35.59 22.80 -21.00
#